data_AF-A0AAV0WUE3-F1
#
_entry.id   AF-A0AAV0WUE3-F1
#
_cell.length_a   1.000
_cell.length_b   1.000
_cell.length_c   1.000
_cell.angle_alpha   90.00
_cell.angle_beta   90.00
_cell.angle_gamma   90.00
#
_symmetry.space_group_name_H-M   'P 1'
#
loop_
_entity.id
_entity.type
_entity.pdbx_description
1 polymer ?
#
loop_
_entity_poly.entity_id
_entity_poly.type
_entity_poly.pdbx_seq_one_letter_code
_entity_poly.pdbx_strand_id
1 'polypeptide(L)'
;MVKCCVVGCSSGYYKNNTEKITQFSVPKDEKLRAIWARAIPRDNFILSEKHFVCSKHFHEDEIIRFWQSGTIQIPYKQFKLKIGAVPSIFPGPKYLSKTLKRRKDPAIRKFDVPSKKIKLSIPNNLPNYVDENVDVLEQCSNVNNLFNEIANHDNLSSIIKWPFTLSDSNNDVKEQSYNFVSLSSGDSFPIVEKAIKVSNSGTITFGIFGKEISNTIINITPGENIYSFAENIKEFEKLSVCYGGPRAEEFPNFSSNLCTKSTTGRLKHNQCIQVVKIGSSSCIRCARLRNVLYMQKLRINSNKQKLIQLSPTKRNASFRRIKNNLQKNFNRAKKKVTDLKLELNNVQKEMSKISDYSIKEKIDLCENINESQKTLILECFTASKVKNTKNRRYSDNWLMLCLLFNIRSPSAYKYLRNSALLPLPHPKTVRRHLSLIKSTCGFDEDFLKILAKKVDKMNSKEKHGVLLFDSINLRKSIHVNSSNLTYLGLEDYGNDIPHAGHKEYADHALVFMFQSLGSNFYQTIGCFASKSEVKGVVLAKLVLKAIILLNNIGIIIDGIVCDGASTNRKMWSELGINGTQEGMKNYFEHPTIPNKRVYAFSDFIHLFKCVRNRLYNNKNLRLHSDSESVAWGYYKEVFKEDIKHPANLRIIPRITLQHLDLFPMAKMRVRLCTQVFSMSMAKAMRYYKSKNCLMLKGSDETANFTEFWNNLFDNLNRNLPWQGLKIDDSEGFQNLKDALYYIDCWENEMLCGNISTAEFLTNQTAEGLRVTLNSTIDLSKYLLETCD
;
A
#
# COMPACT_ATOMS: atom_id res chain seq x y z
N MET A 1 19.31 53.64 -6.57
CA MET A 1 19.43 52.69 -5.44
C MET A 1 18.22 52.86 -4.55
N VAL A 2 17.59 51.76 -4.13
CA VAL A 2 16.45 51.84 -3.20
C VAL A 2 16.99 52.12 -1.79
N LYS A 3 16.24 52.84 -0.95
CA LYS A 3 16.71 53.20 0.40
C LYS A 3 16.43 52.04 1.38
N CYS A 4 17.38 51.74 2.25
CA CYS A 4 17.16 50.79 3.34
C CYS A 4 16.13 51.37 4.34
N CYS A 5 15.15 50.57 4.77
CA CYS A 5 14.10 51.03 5.68
C CYS A 5 14.50 51.08 7.17
N VAL A 6 15.69 50.56 7.50
CA VAL A 6 16.23 50.54 8.87
C VAL A 6 16.70 51.93 9.29
N VAL A 7 16.24 52.37 10.47
CA VAL A 7 16.59 53.67 11.06
C VAL A 7 18.10 53.73 11.32
N GLY A 8 18.74 54.84 10.92
CA GLY A 8 20.18 55.04 11.10
C GLY A 8 21.07 54.34 10.05
N CYS A 9 20.51 53.65 9.05
CA CYS A 9 21.29 53.05 7.97
C CYS A 9 21.48 54.02 6.79
N SER A 10 22.72 54.27 6.39
CA SER A 10 23.08 55.13 5.25
C SER A 10 23.14 54.38 3.90
N SER A 11 22.81 53.09 3.88
CA SER A 11 22.85 52.26 2.66
C SER A 11 21.76 52.69 1.67
N GLY A 12 22.17 53.07 0.45
CA GLY A 12 21.27 53.57 -0.61
C GLY A 12 21.05 55.09 -0.61
N TYR A 13 21.76 55.86 0.24
CA TYR A 13 21.74 57.33 0.23
C TYR A 13 22.96 57.89 -0.54
N TYR A 14 22.71 58.85 -1.44
CA TYR A 14 23.53 59.14 -2.64
C TYR A 14 24.79 60.00 -2.48
N LYS A 15 25.42 60.13 -1.30
CA LYS A 15 26.62 60.99 -1.19
C LYS A 15 27.90 60.40 -0.57
N ASN A 16 27.86 59.31 0.19
CA ASN A 16 29.06 58.80 0.90
C ASN A 16 29.29 57.26 0.85
N ASN A 17 28.70 56.52 -0.09
CA ASN A 17 28.88 55.05 -0.17
C ASN A 17 29.41 54.62 -1.53
N THR A 18 30.70 54.25 -1.59
CA THR A 18 31.35 53.61 -2.75
C THR A 18 31.11 52.09 -2.82
N GLU A 19 30.53 51.48 -1.76
CA GLU A 19 30.22 50.06 -1.70
C GLU A 19 28.87 49.70 -2.35
N LYS A 20 28.87 48.80 -3.34
CA LYS A 20 27.66 48.17 -3.89
C LYS A 20 27.11 47.12 -2.91
N ILE A 21 26.21 47.53 -2.03
CA ILE A 21 25.59 46.66 -1.01
C ILE A 21 24.33 46.00 -1.57
N THR A 22 24.18 44.68 -1.39
CA THR A 22 22.97 43.94 -1.78
C THR A 22 21.78 44.27 -0.89
N GLN A 23 20.62 44.48 -1.51
CA GLN A 23 19.37 44.85 -0.82
C GLN A 23 18.33 43.73 -1.02
N PHE A 24 17.64 43.37 0.06
CA PHE A 24 16.60 42.34 0.08
C PHE A 24 15.23 43.01 0.21
N SER A 25 14.27 42.62 -0.64
CA SER A 25 12.87 43.04 -0.50
C SER A 25 12.25 42.43 0.75
N VAL A 26 11.35 43.15 1.40
CA VAL A 26 10.54 42.61 2.49
C VAL A 26 9.74 41.38 2.02
N PRO A 27 9.60 40.32 2.84
CA PRO A 27 8.82 39.13 2.46
C PRO A 27 7.37 39.46 2.10
N LYS A 28 6.83 38.77 1.09
CA LYS A 28 5.41 38.84 0.71
C LYS A 28 4.49 38.12 1.70
N ASP A 29 5.01 37.10 2.37
CA ASP A 29 4.29 36.35 3.40
C ASP A 29 4.00 37.25 4.62
N GLU A 30 2.73 37.36 4.98
CA GLU A 30 2.22 38.24 6.02
C GLU A 30 2.75 37.90 7.41
N LYS A 31 2.95 36.61 7.71
CA LYS A 31 3.48 36.15 9.01
C LYS A 31 4.95 36.56 9.17
N LEU A 32 5.78 36.32 8.14
CA LEU A 32 7.19 36.72 8.13
C LEU A 32 7.37 38.24 8.08
N ARG A 33 6.50 38.94 7.36
CA ARG A 33 6.48 40.42 7.31
C ARG A 33 6.16 41.02 8.68
N ALA A 34 5.22 40.44 9.42
CA ALA A 34 4.93 40.85 10.80
C ALA A 34 6.11 40.59 11.76
N ILE A 35 6.89 39.54 11.54
CA ILE A 35 8.11 39.26 12.31
C ILE A 35 9.21 40.28 11.99
N TRP A 36 9.40 40.63 10.71
CA TRP A 36 10.35 41.67 10.30
C TRP A 36 9.94 43.06 10.84
N ALA A 37 8.65 43.39 10.80
CA ALA A 37 8.13 44.64 11.37
C ALA A 37 8.39 44.74 12.87
N ARG A 38 8.20 43.63 13.62
CA ARG A 38 8.54 43.55 15.06
C ARG A 38 10.04 43.60 15.35
N ALA A 39 10.88 43.15 14.42
CA ALA A 39 12.32 43.08 14.62
C ALA A 39 13.02 44.43 14.36
N ILE A 40 12.52 45.22 13.41
CA ILE A 40 13.08 46.53 13.07
C ILE A 40 12.68 47.53 14.18
N PRO A 41 13.64 48.14 14.90
CA PRO A 41 13.36 49.02 16.03
C PRO A 41 12.86 50.39 15.54
N ARG A 42 11.59 50.45 15.15
CA ARG A 42 10.92 51.67 14.66
C ARG A 42 9.46 51.69 15.10
N ASP A 43 9.12 52.57 16.02
CA ASP A 43 7.75 52.72 16.51
C ASP A 43 6.81 53.26 15.42
N ASN A 44 5.57 52.76 15.42
CA ASN A 44 4.47 53.17 14.56
C ASN A 44 4.74 53.07 13.04
N PHE A 45 5.65 52.17 12.62
CA PHE A 45 5.98 51.97 11.21
C PHE A 45 5.31 50.74 10.61
N ILE A 46 4.53 50.93 9.54
CA ILE A 46 3.87 49.86 8.80
C ILE A 46 4.78 49.41 7.65
N LEU A 47 5.35 48.22 7.77
CA LEU A 47 6.26 47.65 6.79
C LEU A 47 5.50 47.09 5.57
N SER A 48 5.55 47.78 4.44
CA SER A 48 4.96 47.34 3.17
C SER A 48 5.97 46.65 2.24
N GLU A 49 5.49 45.92 1.22
CA GLU A 49 6.30 45.17 0.24
C GLU A 49 7.24 46.02 -0.61
N LYS A 50 7.04 47.34 -0.63
CA LYS A 50 7.88 48.31 -1.36
C LYS A 50 9.16 48.66 -0.60
N HIS A 51 9.31 48.20 0.64
CA HIS A 51 10.49 48.48 1.46
C HIS A 51 11.58 47.42 1.28
N PHE A 52 12.82 47.82 1.53
CA PHE A 52 14.01 46.98 1.38
C PHE A 52 14.92 47.11 2.59
N VAL A 53 15.60 46.01 2.93
CA VAL A 53 16.61 45.94 4.00
C VAL A 53 17.94 45.52 3.38
N CYS A 54 19.03 46.24 3.66
CA CYS A 54 20.35 45.89 3.13
C CYS A 54 21.01 44.74 3.89
N SER A 55 21.95 44.04 3.24
CA SER A 55 22.67 42.89 3.82
C SER A 55 23.40 43.17 5.13
N LYS A 56 23.76 44.42 5.45
CA LYS A 56 24.40 44.82 6.72
C LYS A 56 23.55 44.51 7.96
N HIS A 57 22.25 44.26 7.80
CA HIS A 57 21.34 43.97 8.91
C HIS A 57 21.11 42.48 9.18
N PHE A 58 21.76 41.61 8.40
CA PHE A 58 21.71 40.16 8.53
C PHE A 58 23.10 39.61 8.85
N HIS A 59 23.16 38.47 9.53
CA HIS A 59 24.42 37.76 9.70
C HIS A 59 24.86 37.11 8.38
N GLU A 60 26.17 37.02 8.13
CA GLU A 60 26.68 36.45 6.87
C GLU A 60 26.22 34.99 6.64
N ASP A 61 26.03 34.22 7.71
CA ASP A 61 25.55 32.82 7.65
C ASP A 61 24.11 32.70 7.14
N GLU A 62 23.32 33.78 7.21
CA GLU A 62 21.93 33.82 6.77
C GLU A 62 21.79 34.22 5.29
N ILE A 63 22.89 34.67 4.68
CA ILE A 63 22.95 35.10 3.27
C ILE A 63 23.52 33.96 2.41
N ILE A 64 22.70 33.46 1.49
CA ILE A 64 23.06 32.45 0.50
C ILE A 64 23.68 33.16 -0.71
N ARG A 65 25.01 33.04 -0.84
CA ARG A 65 25.79 33.61 -1.97
C ARG A 65 26.04 32.61 -3.09
N PHE A 66 25.96 31.31 -2.83
CA PHE A 66 26.24 30.25 -3.79
C PHE A 66 25.11 29.23 -3.83
N TRP A 67 24.79 28.73 -5.02
CA TRP A 67 24.01 27.51 -5.20
C TRP A 67 24.95 26.31 -5.15
N GLN A 68 24.60 25.29 -4.37
CA GLN A 68 25.39 24.08 -4.23
C GLN A 68 24.56 22.85 -4.60
N SER A 69 25.09 22.02 -5.49
CA SER A 69 24.58 20.68 -5.78
C SER A 69 25.75 19.70 -5.87
N GLY A 70 25.86 18.84 -4.86
CA GLY A 70 27.03 17.98 -4.69
C GLY A 70 28.31 18.79 -4.44
N THR A 71 29.31 18.64 -5.32
CA THR A 71 30.63 19.30 -5.25
C THR A 71 30.71 20.60 -6.06
N ILE A 72 29.67 20.97 -6.80
CA ILE A 72 29.67 22.16 -7.67
C ILE A 72 29.07 23.35 -6.91
N GLN A 73 29.78 24.50 -6.92
CA GLN A 73 29.32 25.77 -6.35
C GLN A 73 29.24 26.84 -7.43
N ILE A 74 28.07 27.45 -7.62
CA ILE A 74 27.83 28.53 -8.59
C ILE A 74 27.40 29.79 -7.83
N PRO A 75 28.06 30.95 -8.00
CA PRO A 75 27.68 32.19 -7.32
C PRO A 75 26.35 32.74 -7.86
N TYR A 76 25.47 33.17 -6.96
CA TYR A 76 24.24 33.85 -7.36
C TYR A 76 24.51 35.28 -7.81
N LYS A 77 23.91 35.68 -8.95
CA LYS A 77 23.94 37.06 -9.45
C LYS A 77 23.24 38.04 -8.49
N GLN A 78 22.24 37.56 -7.75
CA GLN A 78 21.60 38.28 -6.63
C GLN A 78 21.54 37.34 -5.43
N PHE A 79 22.16 37.74 -4.31
CA PHE A 79 22.17 36.93 -3.10
C PHE A 79 20.76 36.71 -2.58
N LYS A 80 20.53 35.59 -1.89
CA LYS A 80 19.24 35.24 -1.28
C LYS A 80 19.38 35.08 0.23
N LEU A 81 18.29 35.22 0.96
CA LEU A 81 18.25 34.93 2.41
C LEU A 81 17.81 33.47 2.65
N LYS A 82 18.31 32.85 3.72
CA LYS A 82 17.78 31.56 4.20
C LYS A 82 16.32 31.69 4.64
N ILE A 83 15.58 30.60 4.52
CA ILE A 83 14.17 30.53 4.95
C ILE A 83 14.11 30.82 6.46
N GLY A 84 13.33 31.83 6.85
CA GLY A 84 13.20 32.27 8.25
C GLY A 84 14.23 33.29 8.73
N ALA A 85 15.12 33.80 7.88
CA ALA A 85 16.06 34.87 8.25
C ALA A 85 15.33 36.18 8.60
N VAL A 86 15.78 36.86 9.66
CA VAL A 86 15.18 38.10 10.17
C VAL A 86 16.28 39.13 10.46
N PRO A 87 16.09 40.42 10.12
CA PRO A 87 17.06 41.46 10.46
C PRO A 87 17.34 41.48 11.97
N SER A 88 18.60 41.39 12.35
CA SER A 88 19.02 41.23 13.75
C SER A 88 20.16 42.16 14.16
N ILE A 89 20.78 42.85 13.19
CA ILE A 89 21.87 43.80 13.39
C ILE A 89 21.38 45.20 13.04
N PHE A 90 21.42 46.12 14.00
CA PHE A 90 20.91 47.48 13.85
C PHE A 90 21.92 48.52 14.35
N PRO A 91 22.08 49.67 13.65
CA PRO A 91 22.92 50.75 14.11
C PRO A 91 22.31 51.39 15.36
N GLY A 92 23.07 51.45 16.46
CA GLY A 92 22.58 51.93 17.76
C GLY A 92 23.19 51.18 18.95
N PRO A 93 22.68 51.37 20.17
CA PRO A 93 23.18 50.71 21.37
C PRO A 93 23.08 49.17 21.28
N LYS A 94 24.06 48.47 21.84
CA LYS A 94 24.26 47.00 21.68
C LYS A 94 23.02 46.15 21.97
N TYR A 95 22.10 46.60 22.84
CA TYR A 95 20.89 45.84 23.17
C TYR A 95 19.86 45.76 22.02
N LEU A 96 19.96 46.65 21.02
CA LEU A 96 19.09 46.61 19.84
C LEU A 96 19.50 45.51 18.85
N SER A 97 20.78 45.11 18.85
CA SER A 97 21.29 44.04 17.99
C SER A 97 21.33 42.71 18.74
N LYS A 98 20.76 41.65 18.18
CA LYS A 98 20.81 40.30 18.77
C LYS A 98 22.05 39.56 18.28
N THR A 99 22.98 39.23 19.17
CA THR A 99 24.12 38.37 18.83
C THR A 99 23.69 36.90 18.75
N LEU A 100 23.92 36.24 17.62
CA LEU A 100 23.78 34.78 17.51
C LEU A 100 24.71 34.08 18.51
N LYS A 101 24.15 33.42 19.53
CA LYS A 101 24.91 32.51 20.40
C LYS A 101 25.24 31.24 19.61
N ARG A 102 26.43 31.19 19.00
CA ARG A 102 26.96 29.95 18.42
C ARG A 102 27.23 28.94 19.52
N ARG A 103 26.63 27.75 19.41
CA ARG A 103 27.03 26.59 20.20
C ARG A 103 28.44 26.22 19.73
N LYS A 104 29.42 26.18 20.64
CA LYS A 104 30.77 25.67 20.31
C LYS A 104 30.64 24.26 19.76
N ASP A 105 31.34 23.96 18.68
CA ASP A 105 31.47 22.59 18.22
C ASP A 105 32.05 21.71 19.34
N PRO A 106 31.59 20.46 19.46
CA PRO A 106 32.05 19.57 20.52
C PRO A 106 33.56 19.35 20.38
N ALA A 107 34.30 19.68 21.44
CA ALA A 107 35.74 19.42 21.51
C ALA A 107 36.02 17.91 21.33
N ILE A 108 36.96 17.59 20.43
CA ILE A 108 37.42 16.22 20.20
C ILE A 108 38.08 15.72 21.48
N ARG A 109 37.46 14.74 22.16
CA ARG A 109 38.03 14.12 23.35
C ARG A 109 39.11 13.11 22.93
N LYS A 110 40.36 13.38 23.28
CA LYS A 110 41.39 12.33 23.44
C LYS A 110 40.99 11.50 24.66
N PHE A 111 40.85 10.19 24.49
CA PHE A 111 40.51 9.26 25.57
C PHE A 111 41.80 8.73 26.20
N ASP A 112 42.21 9.34 27.31
CA ASP A 112 42.97 8.65 28.34
C ASP A 112 42.01 8.33 29.49
N VAL A 113 41.96 7.06 29.87
CA VAL A 113 41.01 6.53 30.86
C VAL A 113 41.68 6.50 32.22
N PRO A 114 41.13 7.25 33.20
CA PRO A 114 41.08 6.71 34.55
C PRO A 114 39.63 6.62 35.06
N SER A 115 39.33 5.42 35.55
CA SER A 115 38.08 4.94 36.10
C SER A 115 37.52 5.83 37.23
N LYS A 116 36.34 6.45 37.03
CA LYS A 116 35.45 6.87 38.14
C LYS A 116 33.97 6.92 37.71
N LYS A 117 33.12 6.24 38.49
CA LYS A 117 31.68 6.01 38.29
C LYS A 117 30.82 7.29 38.44
N ILE A 118 29.99 7.62 37.43
CA ILE A 118 28.88 8.61 37.44
C ILE A 118 27.65 7.86 36.87
N LYS A 119 26.48 7.64 37.46
CA LYS A 119 25.43 8.41 38.20
C LYS A 119 24.63 9.31 37.25
N LEU A 120 23.92 8.65 36.32
CA LEU A 120 22.90 9.21 35.45
C LEU A 120 21.69 9.66 36.27
N SER A 121 21.43 10.96 36.22
CA SER A 121 20.14 11.58 36.54
C SER A 121 19.39 11.78 35.22
N ILE A 122 18.19 11.21 35.12
CA ILE A 122 17.24 11.42 34.02
C ILE A 122 16.48 12.73 34.34
N PRO A 123 16.51 13.76 33.49
CA PRO A 123 15.53 14.83 33.53
C PRO A 123 14.29 14.40 32.76
N ASN A 124 13.18 14.26 33.47
CA ASN A 124 11.84 14.26 32.86
C ASN A 124 11.52 15.69 32.42
N ASN A 125 11.39 15.92 31.12
CA ASN A 125 10.48 16.88 30.48
C ASN A 125 10.82 16.96 28.98
N LEU A 126 10.08 16.20 28.17
CA LEU A 126 9.96 16.44 26.73
C LEU A 126 8.65 17.22 26.50
N PRO A 127 8.69 18.41 25.90
CA PRO A 127 7.49 19.08 25.39
C PRO A 127 7.05 18.42 24.07
N ASN A 128 5.73 18.17 23.99
CA ASN A 128 5.03 17.77 22.78
C ASN A 128 5.11 18.90 21.73
N TYR A 129 5.61 18.58 20.55
CA TYR A 129 5.36 19.35 19.34
C TYR A 129 4.09 18.76 18.71
N VAL A 130 3.07 19.62 18.59
CA VAL A 130 1.88 19.39 17.78
C VAL A 130 2.20 19.98 16.40
N ASP A 131 2.14 19.15 15.37
CA ASP A 131 2.07 19.60 13.97
C ASP A 131 0.64 20.04 13.69
N GLU A 132 0.48 21.27 13.19
CA GLU A 132 -0.75 21.79 12.62
C GLU A 132 -0.54 22.06 11.12
N ASN A 133 -1.46 21.49 10.34
CA ASN A 133 -1.98 21.94 9.04
C ASN A 133 -1.23 21.59 7.74
N VAL A 134 -1.73 20.52 7.11
CA VAL A 134 -1.86 20.40 5.65
C VAL A 134 -3.31 20.71 5.30
N ASP A 135 -3.53 21.71 4.45
CA ASP A 135 -4.83 22.02 3.84
C ASP A 135 -5.30 20.85 2.95
N VAL A 136 -6.50 20.33 3.22
CA VAL A 136 -7.28 19.54 2.27
C VAL A 136 -8.70 20.11 2.22
N LEU A 137 -9.00 20.64 1.04
CA LEU A 137 -10.29 21.01 0.45
C LEU A 137 -11.54 20.39 1.10
N GLU A 138 -12.45 21.25 1.55
CA GLU A 138 -13.86 20.90 1.77
C GLU A 138 -14.56 20.66 0.42
N GLN A 139 -14.99 19.41 0.21
CA GLN A 139 -16.17 19.09 -0.59
C GLN A 139 -17.10 18.24 0.29
N CYS A 140 -18.22 18.82 0.70
CA CYS A 140 -19.26 18.13 1.44
C CYS A 140 -19.97 17.09 0.57
N SER A 141 -19.87 15.82 0.98
CA SER A 141 -20.84 14.78 0.64
C SER A 141 -21.03 13.90 1.87
N ASN A 142 -22.28 13.81 2.35
CA ASN A 142 -22.81 13.01 3.46
C ASN A 142 -21.91 11.85 3.92
N VAL A 143 -21.22 12.06 5.05
CA VAL A 143 -20.61 10.98 5.82
C VAL A 143 -21.65 10.50 6.82
N ASN A 144 -22.08 9.25 6.72
CA ASN A 144 -22.83 8.58 7.79
C ASN A 144 -21.97 8.60 9.05
N ASN A 145 -22.35 9.41 10.03
CA ASN A 145 -21.71 9.50 11.33
C ASN A 145 -22.59 8.83 12.40
N LEU A 146 -22.01 8.52 13.56
CA LEU A 146 -22.72 7.85 14.66
C LEU A 146 -24.02 8.56 15.07
N PHE A 147 -24.08 9.89 14.95
CA PHE A 147 -25.29 10.67 15.23
C PHE A 147 -26.44 10.31 14.28
N ASN A 148 -26.17 10.23 12.97
CA ASN A 148 -27.13 9.81 11.95
C ASN A 148 -27.51 8.33 12.08
N GLU A 149 -26.58 7.46 12.49
CA GLU A 149 -26.89 6.05 12.75
C GLU A 149 -27.88 5.91 13.91
N ILE A 150 -27.68 6.64 15.01
CA ILE A 150 -28.58 6.62 16.19
C ILE A 150 -29.98 7.13 15.80
N ALA A 151 -30.07 8.16 14.95
CA ALA A 151 -31.34 8.72 14.50
C ALA A 151 -32.16 7.78 13.61
N ASN A 152 -31.50 6.93 12.82
CA ASN A 152 -32.14 6.03 11.84
C ASN A 152 -32.47 4.63 12.40
N HIS A 153 -32.18 4.35 13.68
CA HIS A 153 -32.34 3.02 14.26
C HIS A 153 -33.65 2.90 15.06
N ASP A 154 -34.66 2.24 14.48
CA ASP A 154 -36.04 2.19 15.01
C ASP A 154 -36.19 1.54 16.40
N ASN A 155 -35.20 0.80 16.89
CA ASN A 155 -35.31 0.02 18.13
C ASN A 155 -34.07 0.08 19.04
N LEU A 156 -33.53 1.28 19.26
CA LEU A 156 -32.31 1.54 20.03
C LEU A 156 -32.35 1.00 21.48
N SER A 157 -33.55 0.91 22.08
CA SER A 157 -33.79 0.43 23.45
C SER A 157 -33.45 -1.05 23.67
N SER A 158 -33.40 -1.85 22.61
CA SER A 158 -32.98 -3.25 22.65
C SER A 158 -31.45 -3.41 22.82
N ILE A 159 -30.68 -2.41 22.40
CA ILE A 159 -29.21 -2.42 22.37
C ILE A 159 -28.64 -1.59 23.54
N ILE A 160 -29.20 -0.40 23.78
CA ILE A 160 -28.74 0.54 24.80
C ILE A 160 -29.81 0.67 25.87
N LYS A 161 -29.48 0.22 27.09
CA LYS A 161 -30.40 0.24 28.23
C LYS A 161 -30.45 1.58 28.98
N TRP A 162 -29.53 2.50 28.69
CA TRP A 162 -29.52 3.82 29.34
C TRP A 162 -30.60 4.73 28.74
N PRO A 163 -31.40 5.42 29.57
CA PRO A 163 -32.33 6.43 29.08
C PRO A 163 -31.57 7.56 28.37
N PHE A 164 -32.15 8.07 27.29
CA PHE A 164 -31.55 9.14 26.50
C PHE A 164 -32.55 10.24 26.13
N THR A 165 -32.03 11.44 25.91
CA THR A 165 -32.80 12.60 25.44
C THR A 165 -32.04 13.34 24.36
N LEU A 166 -32.77 13.91 23.40
CA LEU A 166 -32.23 14.83 22.40
C LEU A 166 -32.26 16.25 23.00
N SER A 167 -31.13 16.94 23.01
CA SER A 167 -31.04 18.33 23.46
C SER A 167 -30.60 19.27 22.33
N ASP A 168 -31.29 20.40 22.23
CA ASP A 168 -30.96 21.53 21.34
C ASP A 168 -30.34 22.67 22.18
N SER A 169 -29.20 23.22 21.74
CA SER A 169 -28.56 24.37 22.40
C SER A 169 -29.12 25.72 21.90
N ASN A 170 -29.53 26.60 22.82
CA ASN A 170 -30.16 27.91 22.53
C ASN A 170 -29.19 29.08 22.20
N ASN A 171 -27.96 28.82 21.77
CA ASN A 171 -27.06 29.87 21.27
C ASN A 171 -26.93 29.76 19.74
N ASP A 172 -26.54 30.84 19.06
CA ASP A 172 -26.60 31.13 17.60
C ASP A 172 -26.04 30.08 16.60
N VAL A 173 -25.69 28.88 17.06
CA VAL A 173 -25.42 27.68 16.26
C VAL A 173 -26.29 26.53 16.81
N LYS A 174 -27.28 26.07 16.03
CA LYS A 174 -28.12 24.91 16.40
C LYS A 174 -27.29 23.63 16.41
N GLU A 175 -26.73 23.27 17.57
CA GLU A 175 -26.01 22.03 17.76
C GLU A 175 -26.91 21.00 18.48
N GLN A 176 -27.36 19.98 17.75
CA GLN A 176 -28.16 18.88 18.32
C GLN A 176 -27.24 17.81 18.91
N SER A 177 -27.65 17.23 20.04
CA SER A 177 -26.89 16.15 20.68
C SER A 177 -27.76 15.18 21.45
N TYR A 178 -27.42 13.89 21.36
CA TYR A 178 -28.03 12.83 22.17
C TYR A 178 -27.29 12.69 23.49
N ASN A 179 -28.02 12.76 24.61
CA ASN A 179 -27.46 12.56 25.95
C ASN A 179 -28.01 11.28 26.56
N PHE A 180 -27.14 10.31 26.82
CA PHE A 180 -27.44 9.08 27.54
C PHE A 180 -27.05 9.25 29.01
N VAL A 181 -27.94 8.94 29.95
CA VAL A 181 -27.72 9.19 31.37
C VAL A 181 -27.97 7.96 32.23
N SER A 182 -27.17 7.82 33.28
CA SER A 182 -27.39 6.86 34.37
C SER A 182 -27.72 7.62 35.65
N LEU A 183 -28.81 7.22 36.30
CA LEU A 183 -29.33 7.84 37.50
C LEU A 183 -28.89 7.08 38.74
N SER A 184 -28.62 7.82 39.81
CA SER A 184 -28.35 7.29 41.15
C SER A 184 -29.22 7.96 42.19
N SER A 185 -29.50 7.26 43.29
CA SER A 185 -30.29 7.78 44.41
C SER A 185 -29.49 8.86 45.17
N GLY A 186 -29.85 10.13 45.00
CA GLY A 186 -29.37 11.22 45.84
C GLY A 186 -30.09 11.26 47.20
N ASP A 187 -29.56 12.05 48.15
CA ASP A 187 -30.15 12.18 49.51
C ASP A 187 -31.57 12.81 49.49
N SER A 188 -32.01 13.48 48.42
CA SER A 188 -33.34 14.13 48.33
C SER A 188 -34.07 13.94 46.99
N PHE A 189 -33.35 13.79 45.88
CA PHE A 189 -33.90 13.57 44.53
C PHE A 189 -32.95 12.64 43.74
N PRO A 190 -33.43 11.89 42.72
CA PRO A 190 -32.55 11.14 41.82
C PRO A 190 -31.64 12.09 41.04
N ILE A 191 -30.34 11.76 40.98
CA ILE A 191 -29.32 12.58 40.33
C ILE A 191 -28.64 11.82 39.19
N VAL A 192 -28.23 12.54 38.14
CA VAL A 192 -27.42 11.96 37.05
C VAL A 192 -26.00 11.68 37.57
N GLU A 193 -25.66 10.40 37.71
CA GLU A 193 -24.34 9.95 38.15
C GLU A 193 -23.34 10.04 37.00
N LYS A 194 -23.73 9.49 35.85
CA LYS A 194 -22.91 9.38 34.65
C LYS A 194 -23.72 9.83 33.44
N ALA A 195 -23.08 10.52 32.51
CA ALA A 195 -23.68 11.00 31.28
C ALA A 195 -22.72 10.78 30.10
N ILE A 196 -23.25 10.41 28.95
CA ILE A 196 -22.51 10.29 27.69
C ILE A 196 -23.25 11.13 26.65
N LYS A 197 -22.54 12.06 26.02
CA LYS A 197 -23.11 12.95 25.00
C LYS A 197 -22.51 12.61 23.63
N VAL A 198 -23.37 12.52 22.62
CA VAL A 198 -23.00 12.35 21.20
C VAL A 198 -23.39 13.63 20.45
N SER A 199 -22.41 14.36 19.91
CA SER A 199 -22.64 15.58 19.13
C SER A 199 -23.09 15.27 17.70
N ASN A 200 -23.64 16.27 16.99
CA ASN A 200 -23.99 16.19 15.56
C ASN A 200 -22.79 15.83 14.67
N SER A 201 -21.55 16.11 15.10
CA SER A 201 -20.32 15.70 14.42
C SER A 201 -19.92 14.23 14.65
N GLY A 202 -20.66 13.49 15.49
CA GLY A 202 -20.36 12.10 15.86
C GLY A 202 -19.32 11.95 16.97
N THR A 203 -18.93 13.04 17.66
CA THR A 203 -17.96 12.97 18.76
C THR A 203 -18.63 12.58 20.08
N ILE A 204 -17.97 11.71 20.84
CA ILE A 204 -18.48 11.20 22.13
C ILE A 204 -17.74 11.86 23.28
N THR A 205 -18.48 12.45 24.23
CA THR A 205 -17.94 12.97 25.49
C THR A 205 -18.55 12.26 26.70
N PHE A 206 -17.71 12.01 27.72
CA PHE A 206 -18.11 11.33 28.96
C PHE A 206 -18.15 12.34 30.12
N GLY A 207 -19.18 12.25 30.96
CA GLY A 207 -19.38 13.12 32.10
C GLY A 207 -19.77 12.36 33.36
N ILE A 208 -19.33 12.86 34.52
CA ILE A 208 -19.69 12.33 35.85
C ILE A 208 -20.13 13.49 36.74
N PHE A 209 -21.31 13.38 37.35
CA PHE A 209 -21.94 14.44 38.17
C PHE A 209 -21.87 15.84 37.52
N GLY A 210 -22.12 15.92 36.21
CA GLY A 210 -22.14 17.18 35.45
C GLY A 210 -20.76 17.77 35.10
N LYS A 211 -19.66 17.04 35.32
CA LYS A 211 -18.31 17.44 34.87
C LYS A 211 -17.82 16.52 33.75
N GLU A 212 -17.35 17.11 32.66
CA GLU A 212 -16.72 16.39 31.56
C GLU A 212 -15.37 15.81 31.97
N ILE A 213 -15.08 14.60 31.50
CA ILE A 213 -13.85 13.87 31.78
C ILE A 213 -13.22 13.45 30.46
N SER A 214 -11.89 13.64 30.35
CA SER A 214 -11.15 13.24 29.17
C SER A 214 -11.04 11.71 29.06
N ASN A 215 -11.21 11.21 27.84
CA ASN A 215 -11.18 9.77 27.50
C ASN A 215 -9.88 9.06 27.95
N THR A 216 -8.77 9.80 28.00
CA THR A 216 -7.46 9.33 28.48
C THR A 216 -7.44 8.95 29.97
N ILE A 217 -8.32 9.53 30.79
CA ILE A 217 -8.41 9.24 32.24
C ILE A 217 -9.26 7.99 32.49
N ILE A 218 -10.25 7.75 31.63
CA ILE A 218 -11.22 6.66 31.74
C ILE A 218 -10.72 5.41 30.99
N ASN A 219 -9.75 5.59 30.07
CA ASN A 219 -9.15 4.54 29.24
C ASN A 219 -10.17 3.79 28.37
N ILE A 220 -11.21 4.49 27.92
CA ILE A 220 -12.22 3.99 26.98
C ILE A 220 -12.00 4.67 25.62
N THR A 221 -11.96 3.87 24.55
CA THR A 221 -11.82 4.35 23.18
C THR A 221 -13.20 4.67 22.57
N PRO A 222 -13.46 5.90 22.10
CA PRO A 222 -14.72 6.24 21.43
C PRO A 222 -15.00 5.30 20.25
N GLY A 223 -16.20 4.72 20.22
CA GLY A 223 -16.64 3.79 19.19
C GLY A 223 -17.23 4.55 18.01
N GLU A 224 -16.98 4.06 16.80
CA GLU A 224 -17.39 4.72 15.55
C GLU A 224 -18.78 4.25 15.06
N ASN A 225 -19.30 3.13 15.59
CA ASN A 225 -20.60 2.54 15.23
C ASN A 225 -21.46 2.23 16.47
N ILE A 226 -22.76 1.98 16.28
CA ILE A 226 -23.71 1.73 17.39
C ILE A 226 -23.29 0.58 18.32
N TYR A 227 -22.71 -0.50 17.78
CA TYR A 227 -22.34 -1.67 18.60
C TYR A 227 -21.10 -1.39 19.47
N SER A 228 -20.08 -0.74 18.93
CA SER A 228 -18.90 -0.29 19.70
C SER A 228 -19.28 0.82 20.69
N PHE A 229 -20.24 1.68 20.36
CA PHE A 229 -20.81 2.64 21.30
C PHE A 229 -21.54 1.95 22.45
N ALA A 230 -22.30 0.88 22.19
CA ALA A 230 -22.95 0.10 23.24
C ALA A 230 -21.94 -0.61 24.16
N GLU A 231 -20.78 -1.04 23.64
CA GLU A 231 -19.68 -1.55 24.46
C GLU A 231 -19.08 -0.47 25.36
N ASN A 232 -18.86 0.75 24.84
CA ASN A 232 -18.38 1.87 25.65
C ASN A 232 -19.30 2.20 26.82
N ILE A 233 -20.63 2.10 26.63
CA ILE A 233 -21.59 2.30 27.72
C ILE A 233 -21.41 1.22 28.80
N LYS A 234 -21.24 -0.05 28.42
CA LYS A 234 -21.02 -1.16 29.37
C LYS A 234 -19.71 -1.02 30.13
N GLU A 235 -18.64 -0.56 29.47
CA GLU A 235 -17.36 -0.30 30.14
C GLU A 235 -17.46 0.89 31.11
N PHE A 236 -18.15 1.95 30.70
CA PHE A 236 -18.36 3.13 31.54
C PHE A 236 -19.24 2.81 32.76
N GLU A 237 -20.22 1.91 32.62
CA GLU A 237 -21.06 1.44 33.72
C GLU A 237 -20.25 0.74 34.83
N LYS A 238 -19.24 -0.06 34.47
CA LYS A 238 -18.39 -0.80 35.43
C LYS A 238 -17.51 0.09 36.31
N LEU A 239 -17.28 1.35 35.95
CA LEU A 239 -16.41 2.25 36.71
C LEU A 239 -17.06 2.74 38.01
N SER A 240 -16.33 2.67 39.13
CA SER A 240 -16.82 3.17 40.41
C SER A 240 -16.54 4.66 40.57
N VAL A 241 -17.53 5.42 41.04
CA VAL A 241 -17.47 6.89 41.19
C VAL A 241 -17.34 7.29 42.67
N CYS A 242 -16.61 8.38 42.92
CA CYS A 242 -16.48 8.99 44.24
C CYS A 242 -17.73 9.83 44.58
N TYR A 243 -18.52 9.38 45.56
CA TYR A 243 -19.70 10.11 46.04
C TYR A 243 -19.38 11.26 47.01
N GLY A 244 -18.13 11.36 47.48
CA GLY A 244 -17.67 12.43 48.37
C GLY A 244 -17.34 11.93 49.78
N GLY A 245 -17.03 12.87 50.68
CA GLY A 245 -16.68 12.62 52.08
C GLY A 245 -17.89 12.72 53.03
N PRO A 246 -17.77 13.38 54.18
CA PRO A 246 -18.86 13.50 55.16
C PRO A 246 -20.05 14.31 54.60
N ARG A 247 -21.24 14.15 55.21
CA ARG A 247 -22.42 14.95 54.86
C ARG A 247 -22.18 16.43 55.19
N ALA A 248 -22.67 17.33 54.34
CA ALA A 248 -22.49 18.77 54.56
C ALA A 248 -23.15 19.26 55.87
N GLU A 249 -24.22 18.59 56.30
CA GLU A 249 -24.92 18.84 57.56
C GLU A 249 -24.06 18.59 58.80
N GLU A 250 -23.12 17.63 58.75
CA GLU A 250 -22.22 17.33 59.87
C GLU A 250 -21.26 18.51 60.17
N PHE A 251 -20.99 19.35 59.17
CA PHE A 251 -20.01 20.42 59.20
C PHE A 251 -20.54 21.67 58.48
N PRO A 252 -21.45 22.47 59.08
CA PRO A 252 -22.06 23.63 58.42
C PRO A 252 -21.07 24.74 58.08
N ASN A 253 -19.98 24.88 58.86
CA ASN A 253 -18.96 25.93 58.70
C ASN A 253 -17.70 25.40 58.01
N PHE A 254 -17.83 24.87 56.78
CA PHE A 254 -16.69 24.38 56.00
C PHE A 254 -16.11 25.47 55.08
N SER A 255 -14.80 25.42 54.81
CA SER A 255 -14.14 26.37 53.91
C SER A 255 -14.25 25.92 52.45
N SER A 256 -14.77 26.81 51.59
CA SER A 256 -14.87 26.61 50.14
C SER A 256 -13.51 26.38 49.46
N ASN A 257 -12.41 26.83 50.07
CA ASN A 257 -11.05 26.61 49.58
C ASN A 257 -10.60 25.13 49.68
N LEU A 258 -11.20 24.36 50.59
CA LEU A 258 -10.83 22.96 50.83
C LEU A 258 -11.82 21.99 50.15
N CYS A 259 -13.11 22.24 50.32
CA CYS A 259 -14.16 21.36 49.82
C CYS A 259 -15.40 22.12 49.38
N THR A 260 -16.13 21.53 48.43
CA THR A 260 -17.42 22.02 47.94
C THR A 260 -18.52 21.01 48.25
N LYS A 261 -19.76 21.50 48.42
CA LYS A 261 -20.94 20.66 48.54
C LYS A 261 -21.23 20.03 47.17
N SER A 262 -21.23 18.70 47.13
CA SER A 262 -21.61 17.91 45.96
C SER A 262 -23.14 17.89 45.83
N THR A 263 -23.63 17.61 44.62
CA THR A 263 -25.04 17.35 44.31
C THR A 263 -25.60 16.15 45.10
N THR A 264 -24.74 15.26 45.59
CA THR A 264 -25.03 14.14 46.49
C THR A 264 -25.23 14.54 47.96
N GLY A 265 -25.23 15.83 48.32
CA GLY A 265 -25.34 16.30 49.71
C GLY A 265 -24.05 16.16 50.56
N ARG A 266 -23.02 15.50 50.02
CA ARG A 266 -21.72 15.26 50.67
C ARG A 266 -20.65 16.29 50.28
N LEU A 267 -19.67 16.50 51.16
CA LEU A 267 -18.53 17.40 50.89
C LEU A 267 -17.46 16.69 50.04
N LYS A 268 -17.13 17.25 48.88
CA LYS A 268 -16.05 16.76 47.99
C LYS A 268 -14.83 17.67 48.11
N HIS A 269 -13.64 17.08 48.19
CA HIS A 269 -12.39 17.85 48.14
C HIS A 269 -12.26 18.52 46.77
N ASN A 270 -11.74 19.74 46.72
CA ASN A 270 -11.53 20.49 45.47
C ASN A 270 -10.60 19.77 44.46
N GLN A 271 -9.82 18.79 44.91
CA GLN A 271 -8.92 18.00 44.07
C GLN A 271 -9.30 16.50 44.07
N CYS A 272 -10.60 16.21 44.06
CA CYS A 272 -11.14 14.86 43.98
C CYS A 272 -10.87 14.25 42.59
N ILE A 273 -10.45 12.97 42.56
CA ILE A 273 -10.10 12.24 41.33
C ILE A 273 -11.34 11.70 40.58
N GLN A 274 -12.54 11.83 41.18
CA GLN A 274 -13.85 11.44 40.63
C GLN A 274 -14.06 9.95 40.37
N VAL A 275 -13.13 9.24 39.73
CA VAL A 275 -13.14 7.79 39.54
C VAL A 275 -12.32 7.10 40.64
N VAL A 276 -12.82 5.99 41.17
CA VAL A 276 -12.23 5.25 42.30
C VAL A 276 -12.12 3.76 41.99
N LYS A 277 -11.31 3.05 42.78
CA LYS A 277 -11.17 1.60 42.65
C LYS A 277 -12.49 0.90 42.98
N ILE A 278 -12.76 -0.20 42.27
CA ILE A 278 -13.92 -1.07 42.49
C ILE A 278 -14.02 -1.44 43.98
N GLY A 279 -15.19 -1.17 44.58
CA GLY A 279 -15.47 -1.42 46.00
C GLY A 279 -15.18 -0.26 46.96
N SER A 280 -14.72 0.90 46.49
CA SER A 280 -14.54 2.11 47.31
C SER A 280 -15.59 3.18 47.00
N SER A 281 -16.27 3.72 48.02
CA SER A 281 -17.30 4.78 47.85
C SER A 281 -16.73 6.21 47.77
N SER A 282 -15.47 6.40 48.18
CA SER A 282 -14.81 7.71 48.19
C SER A 282 -13.32 7.61 47.89
N CYS A 283 -12.76 8.63 47.25
CA CYS A 283 -11.32 8.71 47.01
C CYS A 283 -10.59 9.03 48.32
N ILE A 284 -9.29 8.72 48.40
CA ILE A 284 -8.51 8.89 49.64
C ILE A 284 -8.52 10.33 50.20
N ARG A 285 -8.68 11.33 49.32
CA ARG A 285 -8.77 12.75 49.72
C ARG A 285 -10.14 13.07 50.31
N CYS A 286 -11.21 12.54 49.73
CA CYS A 286 -12.57 12.68 50.24
C CYS A 286 -12.80 11.89 51.53
N ALA A 287 -12.21 10.70 51.65
CA ALA A 287 -12.26 9.91 52.88
C ALA A 287 -11.60 10.64 54.07
N ARG A 288 -10.50 11.36 53.83
CA ARG A 288 -9.76 12.10 54.87
C ARG A 288 -10.40 13.43 55.28
N LEU A 289 -11.37 13.94 54.52
CA LEU A 289 -12.00 15.24 54.77
C LEU A 289 -12.69 15.30 56.15
N ARG A 290 -13.33 14.21 56.59
CA ARG A 290 -13.99 14.15 57.89
C ARG A 290 -13.03 14.47 59.04
N ASN A 291 -11.83 13.86 59.02
CA ASN A 291 -10.82 14.11 60.06
C ASN A 291 -10.27 15.55 60.00
N VAL A 292 -10.08 16.09 58.79
CA VAL A 292 -9.58 17.47 58.63
C VAL A 292 -10.60 18.50 59.13
N LEU A 293 -11.88 18.35 58.75
CA LEU A 293 -12.96 19.25 59.15
C LEU A 293 -13.27 19.14 60.65
N TYR A 294 -13.22 17.93 61.21
CA TYR A 294 -13.36 17.71 62.66
C TYR A 294 -12.25 18.43 63.45
N MET A 295 -11.00 18.33 63.00
CA MET A 295 -9.89 19.05 63.61
C MET A 295 -9.99 20.57 63.44
N GLN A 296 -10.60 21.08 62.36
CA GLN A 296 -10.91 22.50 62.22
C GLN A 296 -12.01 22.94 63.19
N LYS A 297 -13.10 22.17 63.32
CA LYS A 297 -14.20 22.44 64.26
C LYS A 297 -13.69 22.52 65.71
N LEU A 298 -12.82 21.60 66.12
CA LEU A 298 -12.18 21.62 67.44
C LEU A 298 -11.27 22.85 67.66
N ARG A 299 -10.60 23.34 66.60
CA ARG A 299 -9.74 24.53 66.67
C ARG A 299 -10.54 25.83 66.73
N ILE A 300 -11.71 25.88 66.09
CA ILE A 300 -12.62 27.04 66.13
C ILE A 300 -13.29 27.12 67.51
N ASN A 301 -13.76 26.00 68.06
CA ASN A 301 -14.40 25.96 69.38
C ASN A 301 -13.46 26.28 70.56
N SER A 302 -12.14 26.18 70.37
CA SER A 302 -11.17 26.42 71.44
C SER A 302 -10.70 27.87 71.57
N ASN A 303 -11.23 28.79 70.75
CA ASN A 303 -10.99 30.25 70.76
C ASN A 303 -9.55 30.71 71.05
N LYS A 304 -8.54 29.88 70.72
CA LYS A 304 -7.13 30.20 70.88
C LYS A 304 -6.61 30.76 69.58
N GLN A 305 -6.58 32.08 69.49
CA GLN A 305 -5.81 32.77 68.47
C GLN A 305 -4.30 32.56 68.67
N LYS A 306 -3.64 32.49 67.51
CA LYS A 306 -2.30 32.98 67.16
C LYS A 306 -1.07 32.09 67.41
N LEU A 307 -0.25 32.08 66.33
CA LEU A 307 1.19 31.86 66.30
C LEU A 307 1.69 30.65 67.11
N ILE A 308 1.99 29.56 66.39
CA ILE A 308 2.96 28.60 66.90
C ILE A 308 4.35 29.26 66.82
N GLN A 309 4.65 30.18 67.74
CA GLN A 309 6.02 30.42 68.12
C GLN A 309 6.47 29.20 68.93
N LEU A 310 6.98 28.19 68.22
CA LEU A 310 7.81 27.16 68.87
C LEU A 310 8.94 27.90 69.57
N SER A 311 9.11 27.67 70.88
CA SER A 311 10.31 28.12 71.59
C SER A 311 11.57 27.75 70.77
N PRO A 312 12.65 28.56 70.79
CA PRO A 312 13.84 28.33 69.97
C PRO A 312 14.37 26.90 70.06
N THR A 313 14.24 26.28 71.24
CA THR A 313 14.60 24.89 71.54
C THR A 313 13.72 23.86 70.81
N LYS A 314 12.40 24.03 70.78
CA LYS A 314 11.48 23.08 70.10
C LYS A 314 11.52 23.22 68.59
N ARG A 315 11.79 24.42 68.06
CA ARG A 315 11.99 24.66 66.61
C ARG A 315 13.27 23.99 66.12
N ASN A 316 14.37 24.09 66.87
CA ASN A 316 15.63 23.41 66.54
C ASN A 316 15.52 21.88 66.61
N ALA A 317 14.72 21.34 67.54
CA ALA A 317 14.47 19.89 67.62
C ALA A 317 13.63 19.36 66.43
N SER A 318 12.61 20.09 65.99
CA SER A 318 11.82 19.70 64.82
C SER A 318 12.63 19.81 63.52
N PHE A 319 13.42 20.89 63.35
CA PHE A 319 14.35 21.02 62.22
C PHE A 319 15.42 19.94 62.23
N ARG A 320 15.96 19.53 63.39
CA ARG A 320 16.87 18.37 63.49
C ARG A 320 16.18 17.07 63.07
N ARG A 321 14.93 16.81 63.49
CA ARG A 321 14.17 15.63 63.05
C ARG A 321 13.90 15.62 61.55
N ILE A 322 13.49 16.76 60.97
CA ILE A 322 13.25 16.89 59.53
C ILE A 322 14.56 16.70 58.76
N LYS A 323 15.65 17.34 59.19
CA LYS A 323 16.98 17.17 58.60
C LYS A 323 17.45 15.71 58.68
N ASN A 324 17.26 15.05 59.81
CA ASN A 324 17.62 13.63 59.99
C ASN A 324 16.75 12.71 59.12
N ASN A 325 15.46 12.98 58.97
CA ASN A 325 14.60 12.21 58.07
C ASN A 325 14.94 12.44 56.59
N LEU A 326 15.23 13.68 56.18
CA LEU A 326 15.72 13.99 54.85
C LEU A 326 17.07 13.31 54.59
N GLN A 327 17.97 13.29 55.57
CA GLN A 327 19.25 12.58 55.48
C GLN A 327 19.05 11.07 55.35
N LYS A 328 18.12 10.48 56.12
CA LYS A 328 17.77 9.05 56.01
C LYS A 328 17.17 8.73 54.65
N ASN A 329 16.27 9.57 54.13
CA ASN A 329 15.66 9.39 52.81
C ASN A 329 16.69 9.54 51.69
N PHE A 330 17.58 10.54 51.79
CA PHE A 330 18.69 10.73 50.87
C PHE A 330 19.62 9.52 50.87
N ASN A 331 19.97 8.98 52.05
CA ASN A 331 20.80 7.79 52.17
C ASN A 331 20.12 6.55 51.59
N ARG A 332 18.81 6.36 51.81
CA ARG A 332 18.03 5.27 51.21
C ARG A 332 17.95 5.37 49.69
N ALA A 333 17.68 6.56 49.16
CA ALA A 333 17.68 6.81 47.72
C ALA A 333 19.08 6.60 47.12
N LYS A 334 20.13 7.05 47.81
CA LYS A 334 21.52 6.85 47.40
C LYS A 334 21.88 5.38 47.34
N LYS A 335 21.43 4.57 48.33
CA LYS A 335 21.59 3.11 48.36
C LYS A 335 20.82 2.44 47.21
N LYS A 336 19.56 2.82 46.98
CA LYS A 336 18.78 2.27 45.86
C LYS A 336 19.42 2.56 44.50
N VAL A 337 19.97 3.76 44.31
CA VAL A 337 20.72 4.10 43.08
C VAL A 337 22.02 3.31 42.97
N THR A 338 22.69 2.95 44.07
CA THR A 338 23.88 2.08 44.00
C THR A 338 23.51 0.64 43.67
N ASP A 339 22.40 0.14 44.23
CA ASP A 339 21.93 -1.22 44.01
C ASP A 339 21.48 -1.40 42.55
N LEU A 340 20.68 -0.47 42.01
CA LEU A 340 20.27 -0.46 40.60
C LEU A 340 21.46 -0.36 39.63
N LYS A 341 22.51 0.38 39.99
CA LYS A 341 23.74 0.42 39.19
C LYS A 341 24.52 -0.89 39.24
N LEU A 342 24.48 -1.60 40.36
CA LEU A 342 25.10 -2.91 40.49
C LEU A 342 24.35 -3.93 39.64
N GLU A 343 23.02 -3.94 39.71
CA GLU A 343 22.17 -4.76 38.83
C GLU A 343 22.43 -4.46 37.36
N LEU A 344 22.45 -3.18 36.97
CA LEU A 344 22.72 -2.79 35.58
C LEU A 344 24.09 -3.26 35.12
N ASN A 345 25.13 -3.13 35.95
CA ASN A 345 26.47 -3.65 35.62
C ASN A 345 26.50 -5.18 35.55
N ASN A 346 25.73 -5.88 36.38
CA ASN A 346 25.64 -7.34 36.33
C ASN A 346 24.96 -7.80 35.03
N VAL A 347 23.83 -7.18 34.67
CA VAL A 347 23.14 -7.44 33.39
C VAL A 347 24.05 -7.10 32.21
N GLN A 348 24.78 -5.98 32.24
CA GLN A 348 25.76 -5.65 31.19
C GLN A 348 26.88 -6.69 31.08
N LYS A 349 27.36 -7.23 32.21
CA LYS A 349 28.34 -8.31 32.22
C LYS A 349 27.76 -9.62 31.67
N GLU A 350 26.53 -9.96 32.02
CA GLU A 350 25.84 -11.13 31.45
C GLU A 350 25.66 -10.97 29.94
N MET A 351 25.21 -9.80 29.47
CA MET A 351 25.10 -9.49 28.05
C MET A 351 26.45 -9.55 27.33
N SER A 352 27.55 -9.15 27.97
CA SER A 352 28.90 -9.24 27.40
C SER A 352 29.44 -10.67 27.29
N LYS A 353 28.90 -11.61 28.07
CA LYS A 353 29.25 -13.04 28.01
C LYS A 353 28.50 -13.80 26.92
N ILE A 354 27.41 -13.24 26.39
CA ILE A 354 26.64 -13.86 25.30
C ILE A 354 27.46 -13.73 24.01
N SER A 355 27.92 -14.85 23.48
CA SER A 355 28.65 -14.92 22.23
C SER A 355 27.71 -14.98 21.02
N ASP A 356 28.24 -14.65 19.85
CA ASP A 356 27.53 -14.73 18.56
C ASP A 356 27.01 -16.14 18.25
N TYR A 357 27.71 -17.14 18.78
CA TYR A 357 27.36 -18.56 18.66
C TYR A 357 26.10 -18.90 19.48
N SER A 358 26.01 -18.41 20.72
CA SER A 358 24.82 -18.60 21.58
C SER A 358 23.56 -17.93 21.02
N ILE A 359 23.69 -16.84 20.24
CA ILE A 359 22.57 -16.16 19.58
C ILE A 359 22.05 -16.99 18.40
N LYS A 360 22.95 -17.54 17.56
CA LYS A 360 22.56 -18.41 16.45
C LYS A 360 21.84 -19.66 16.96
N GLU A 361 22.41 -20.36 17.94
CA GLU A 361 21.77 -21.54 18.53
C GLU A 361 20.38 -21.24 19.10
N LYS A 362 20.21 -20.11 19.80
CA LYS A 362 18.90 -19.72 20.34
C LYS A 362 17.87 -19.37 19.25
N ILE A 363 18.31 -18.80 18.13
CA ILE A 363 17.46 -18.48 16.98
C ILE A 363 17.11 -19.77 16.22
N ASP A 364 18.04 -20.70 16.11
CA ASP A 364 17.84 -21.98 15.43
C ASP A 364 16.88 -22.88 16.22
N LEU A 365 16.90 -22.83 17.55
CA LEU A 365 15.94 -23.49 18.45
C LEU A 365 14.52 -22.90 18.41
N CYS A 366 14.33 -21.73 17.80
CA CYS A 366 13.01 -21.14 17.64
C CYS A 366 12.31 -21.68 16.39
N GLU A 367 11.50 -22.73 16.55
CA GLU A 367 10.73 -23.35 15.46
C GLU A 367 9.65 -22.44 14.87
N ASN A 368 9.14 -21.47 15.64
CA ASN A 368 8.04 -20.58 15.23
C ASN A 368 8.47 -19.44 14.28
N ILE A 369 9.74 -19.33 13.91
CA ILE A 369 10.29 -18.23 13.10
C ILE A 369 10.77 -18.77 11.76
N ASN A 370 10.39 -18.12 10.65
CA ASN A 370 10.83 -18.54 9.33
C ASN A 370 12.30 -18.18 9.04
N GLU A 371 12.94 -18.90 8.11
CA GLU A 371 14.37 -18.71 7.79
C GLU A 371 14.73 -17.29 7.33
N SER A 372 13.79 -16.59 6.67
CA SER A 372 14.00 -15.21 6.23
C SER A 372 14.04 -14.23 7.42
N GLN A 373 13.20 -14.44 8.42
CA GLN A 373 13.17 -13.68 9.66
C GLN A 373 14.40 -13.99 10.52
N LYS A 374 14.82 -15.26 10.61
CA LYS A 374 16.08 -15.64 11.27
C LYS A 374 17.27 -14.89 10.65
N THR A 375 17.35 -14.90 9.32
CA THR A 375 18.39 -14.18 8.55
C THR A 375 18.33 -12.67 8.82
N LEU A 376 17.14 -12.05 8.80
CA LEU A 376 16.96 -10.64 9.10
C LEU A 376 17.43 -10.28 10.51
N ILE A 377 17.05 -11.07 11.52
CA ILE A 377 17.42 -10.84 12.93
C ILE A 377 18.94 -10.90 13.08
N LEU A 378 19.58 -11.92 12.50
CA LEU A 378 21.04 -12.04 12.48
C LEU A 378 21.68 -10.81 11.82
N GLU A 379 21.13 -10.33 10.71
CA GLU A 379 21.62 -9.14 10.01
C GLU A 379 21.41 -7.84 10.79
N CYS A 380 20.38 -7.73 11.62
CA CYS A 380 20.21 -6.62 12.55
C CYS A 380 21.31 -6.63 13.63
N PHE A 381 21.65 -7.81 14.16
CA PHE A 381 22.74 -7.96 15.14
C PHE A 381 24.13 -7.74 14.53
N THR A 382 24.37 -8.15 13.29
CA THR A 382 25.63 -7.83 12.60
C THR A 382 25.71 -6.34 12.33
N ALA A 383 24.61 -5.70 11.91
CA ALA A 383 24.56 -4.27 11.64
C ALA A 383 24.88 -3.43 12.88
N SER A 384 24.39 -3.83 14.05
CA SER A 384 24.58 -3.09 15.31
C SER A 384 26.04 -3.12 15.80
N LYS A 385 26.80 -4.16 15.45
CA LYS A 385 28.23 -4.28 15.80
C LYS A 385 29.14 -3.37 15.00
N VAL A 386 28.72 -2.98 13.79
CA VAL A 386 29.58 -2.20 12.89
C VAL A 386 29.51 -0.71 13.24
N LYS A 387 30.65 -0.13 13.64
CA LYS A 387 30.77 1.30 13.98
C LYS A 387 30.57 2.23 12.79
N ASN A 388 30.94 1.80 11.58
CA ASN A 388 30.79 2.56 10.34
C ASN A 388 29.89 1.83 9.36
N THR A 389 28.75 2.44 9.00
CA THR A 389 27.77 1.88 8.07
C THR A 389 28.35 1.50 6.71
N LYS A 390 29.47 2.12 6.28
CA LYS A 390 30.16 1.80 5.02
C LYS A 390 30.95 0.48 5.04
N ASN A 391 31.34 -0.01 6.22
CA ASN A 391 32.14 -1.24 6.36
C ASN A 391 31.28 -2.49 6.58
N ARG A 392 29.97 -2.36 6.38
CA ARG A 392 29.06 -3.46 6.61
C ARG A 392 29.14 -4.48 5.48
N ARG A 393 29.37 -5.73 5.87
CA ARG A 393 29.25 -6.90 4.99
C ARG A 393 27.89 -7.54 5.22
N TYR A 394 27.32 -8.06 4.16
CA TYR A 394 26.02 -8.72 4.16
C TYR A 394 26.22 -10.18 3.77
N SER A 395 25.44 -11.09 4.36
CA SER A 395 25.39 -12.48 3.92
C SER A 395 24.77 -12.61 2.52
N ASP A 396 25.14 -13.66 1.79
CA ASP A 396 24.63 -13.91 0.43
C ASP A 396 23.11 -14.17 0.43
N ASN A 397 22.60 -14.88 1.44
CA ASN A 397 21.17 -15.09 1.64
C ASN A 397 20.43 -13.75 1.83
N TRP A 398 20.99 -12.83 2.62
CA TRP A 398 20.39 -11.52 2.82
C TRP A 398 20.47 -10.65 1.56
N LEU A 399 21.56 -10.74 0.79
CA LEU A 399 21.70 -10.07 -0.50
C LEU A 399 20.66 -10.58 -1.49
N MET A 400 20.38 -11.88 -1.52
CA MET A 400 19.33 -12.48 -2.35
C MET A 400 17.94 -11.98 -1.94
N LEU A 401 17.62 -11.96 -0.63
CA LEU A 401 16.36 -11.42 -0.14
C LEU A 401 16.20 -9.93 -0.47
N CYS A 402 17.26 -9.15 -0.29
CA CYS A 402 17.31 -7.75 -0.67
C CYS A 402 17.13 -7.53 -2.17
N LEU A 403 17.69 -8.43 -2.99
CA LEU A 403 17.54 -8.42 -4.43
C LEU A 403 16.08 -8.64 -4.83
N LEU A 404 15.46 -9.71 -4.33
CA LEU A 404 14.06 -10.03 -4.57
C LEU A 404 13.14 -8.88 -4.13
N PHE A 405 13.40 -8.30 -2.97
CA PHE A 405 12.62 -7.17 -2.48
C PHE A 405 12.80 -5.91 -3.36
N ASN A 406 14.03 -5.61 -3.78
CA ASN A 406 14.28 -4.49 -4.69
C ASN A 406 13.68 -4.71 -6.09
N ILE A 407 13.59 -5.96 -6.59
CA ILE A 407 12.89 -6.28 -7.83
C ILE A 407 11.39 -6.03 -7.68
N ARG A 408 10.79 -6.46 -6.57
CA ARG A 408 9.35 -6.31 -6.32
C ARG A 408 8.92 -4.86 -6.06
N SER A 409 9.71 -4.10 -5.30
CA SER A 409 9.42 -2.68 -5.05
C SER A 409 10.70 -1.87 -4.75
N PRO A 410 11.30 -1.24 -5.78
CA PRO A 410 12.46 -0.36 -5.59
C PRO A 410 12.16 0.87 -4.71
N SER A 411 10.91 1.35 -4.73
CA SER A 411 10.48 2.50 -3.92
C SER A 411 10.39 2.15 -2.44
N ALA A 412 9.72 1.05 -2.10
CA ALA A 412 9.65 0.55 -0.73
C ALA A 412 11.05 0.18 -0.20
N TYR A 413 11.88 -0.46 -1.03
CA TYR A 413 13.27 -0.76 -0.69
C TYR A 413 14.06 0.50 -0.31
N LYS A 414 13.99 1.55 -1.14
CA LYS A 414 14.64 2.84 -0.86
C LYS A 414 14.07 3.50 0.40
N TYR A 415 12.75 3.46 0.58
CA TYR A 415 12.10 4.03 1.75
C TYR A 415 12.59 3.37 3.04
N LEU A 416 12.48 2.04 3.16
CA LEU A 416 12.91 1.29 4.35
C LEU A 416 14.40 1.45 4.66
N ARG A 417 15.22 1.60 3.61
CA ARG A 417 16.63 1.88 3.76
C ARG A 417 16.89 3.31 4.26
N ASN A 418 16.22 4.30 3.67
CA ASN A 418 16.44 5.72 4.00
C ASN A 418 15.87 6.08 5.39
N SER A 419 14.78 5.45 5.80
CA SER A 419 14.24 5.54 7.16
C SER A 419 15.03 4.72 8.18
N ALA A 420 16.07 3.99 7.75
CA ALA A 420 16.91 3.12 8.58
C ALA A 420 16.12 2.07 9.39
N LEU A 421 14.93 1.69 8.91
CA LEU A 421 14.09 0.68 9.54
C LEU A 421 14.71 -0.71 9.42
N LEU A 422 15.27 -1.01 8.24
CA LEU A 422 15.90 -2.28 7.96
C LEU A 422 17.36 -2.10 7.55
N PRO A 423 18.20 -3.08 7.89
CA PRO A 423 19.62 -2.97 7.67
C PRO A 423 19.90 -3.41 6.21
N LEU A 424 19.50 -2.60 5.23
CA LEU A 424 19.51 -2.90 3.79
C LEU A 424 20.76 -2.36 3.05
N PRO A 425 21.32 -3.11 2.08
CA PRO A 425 22.39 -2.62 1.21
C PRO A 425 21.94 -1.45 0.32
N HIS A 426 22.90 -0.73 -0.24
CA HIS A 426 22.57 0.29 -1.23
C HIS A 426 22.05 -0.36 -2.53
N PRO A 427 21.04 0.20 -3.22
CA PRO A 427 20.53 -0.36 -4.47
C PRO A 427 21.60 -0.60 -5.55
N LYS A 428 22.66 0.22 -5.57
CA LYS A 428 23.84 -0.01 -6.45
C LYS A 428 24.54 -1.34 -6.14
N THR A 429 24.67 -1.70 -4.87
CA THR A 429 25.28 -2.99 -4.46
C THR A 429 24.43 -4.14 -4.98
N VAL A 430 23.11 -4.07 -4.79
CA VAL A 430 22.15 -5.07 -5.29
C VAL A 430 22.23 -5.20 -6.82
N ARG A 431 22.25 -4.07 -7.54
CA ARG A 431 22.41 -4.06 -9.00
C ARG A 431 23.75 -4.62 -9.48
N ARG A 432 24.82 -4.41 -8.71
CA ARG A 432 26.14 -4.98 -9.04
C ARG A 432 26.11 -6.51 -8.98
N HIS A 433 25.36 -7.09 -8.04
CA HIS A 433 25.16 -8.54 -8.02
C HIS A 433 24.33 -9.02 -9.22
N LEU A 434 23.30 -8.27 -9.63
CA LEU A 434 22.57 -8.57 -10.87
C LEU A 434 23.46 -8.51 -12.11
N SER A 435 24.38 -7.55 -12.20
CA SER A 435 25.28 -7.44 -13.36
C SER A 435 26.28 -8.59 -13.49
N LEU A 436 26.44 -9.43 -12.47
CA LEU A 436 27.24 -10.66 -12.56
C LEU A 436 26.52 -11.74 -13.38
N ILE A 437 25.19 -11.69 -13.43
CA ILE A 437 24.38 -12.59 -14.24
C ILE A 437 24.40 -12.03 -15.66
N LYS A 438 25.08 -12.73 -16.57
CA LYS A 438 25.06 -12.39 -18.00
C LYS A 438 23.74 -12.89 -18.57
N SER A 439 22.97 -12.01 -19.19
CA SER A 439 21.79 -12.38 -19.96
C SER A 439 22.07 -12.09 -21.43
N THR A 440 22.28 -13.14 -22.21
CA THR A 440 22.47 -13.07 -23.66
C THR A 440 21.17 -13.46 -24.37
N CYS A 441 21.00 -13.03 -25.62
CA CYS A 441 19.93 -13.59 -26.45
C CYS A 441 20.29 -15.04 -26.83
N GLY A 442 19.26 -15.83 -27.13
CA GLY A 442 19.38 -17.27 -27.38
C GLY A 442 18.96 -18.12 -26.19
N PHE A 443 19.30 -19.41 -26.26
CA PHE A 443 19.16 -20.35 -25.16
C PHE A 443 20.41 -20.31 -24.29
N ASP A 444 20.25 -19.96 -23.02
CA ASP A 444 21.37 -19.87 -22.06
C ASP A 444 21.65 -21.24 -21.43
N GLU A 445 22.80 -21.83 -21.75
CA GLU A 445 23.21 -23.14 -21.24
C GLU A 445 23.44 -23.15 -19.72
N ASP A 446 23.95 -22.06 -19.14
CA ASP A 446 24.17 -21.98 -17.70
C ASP A 446 22.85 -21.89 -16.95
N PHE A 447 21.88 -21.18 -17.54
CA PHE A 447 20.51 -21.19 -17.05
C PHE A 447 19.87 -22.58 -17.14
N LEU A 448 20.04 -23.28 -18.26
CA LEU A 448 19.52 -24.65 -18.44
C LEU A 448 20.09 -25.64 -17.40
N LYS A 449 21.37 -25.52 -17.03
CA LYS A 449 21.97 -26.32 -15.93
C LYS A 449 21.33 -26.01 -14.57
N ILE A 450 20.93 -24.76 -14.33
CA ILE A 450 20.21 -24.38 -13.10
C ILE A 450 18.79 -24.95 -13.13
N LEU A 451 18.12 -24.87 -14.29
CA LEU A 451 16.79 -25.43 -14.48
C LEU A 451 16.80 -26.95 -14.26
N ALA A 452 17.84 -27.66 -14.69
CA ALA A 452 18.00 -29.10 -14.43
C ALA A 452 17.90 -29.47 -12.96
N LYS A 453 18.58 -28.75 -12.08
CA LYS A 453 18.51 -28.97 -10.62
C LYS A 453 17.10 -28.79 -10.04
N LYS A 454 16.25 -28.00 -10.71
CA LYS A 454 14.84 -27.82 -10.35
C LYS A 454 13.98 -28.95 -10.92
N VAL A 455 14.24 -29.38 -12.15
CA VAL A 455 13.56 -30.49 -12.82
C VAL A 455 13.83 -31.83 -12.13
N ASP A 456 15.02 -32.02 -11.55
CA ASP A 456 15.35 -33.20 -10.73
C ASP A 456 14.43 -33.36 -9.52
N LYS A 457 13.86 -32.25 -9.03
CA LYS A 457 12.91 -32.22 -7.90
C LYS A 457 11.45 -32.29 -8.34
N MET A 458 11.18 -32.31 -9.64
CA MET A 458 9.83 -32.37 -10.18
C MET A 458 9.35 -33.82 -10.30
N ASN A 459 8.07 -34.04 -10.04
CA ASN A 459 7.43 -35.32 -10.28
C ASN A 459 7.30 -35.59 -11.78
N SER A 460 7.07 -36.84 -12.18
CA SER A 460 6.88 -37.22 -13.59
C SER A 460 5.82 -36.35 -14.29
N LYS A 461 4.65 -36.16 -13.66
CA LYS A 461 3.56 -35.30 -14.16
C LYS A 461 3.95 -33.84 -14.34
N GLU A 462 4.82 -33.31 -13.49
CA GLU A 462 5.25 -31.91 -13.55
C GLU A 462 6.30 -31.66 -14.64
N LYS A 463 6.93 -32.74 -15.14
CA LYS A 463 7.88 -32.68 -16.26
C LYS A 463 7.18 -32.58 -17.62
N HIS A 464 5.91 -32.98 -17.69
CA HIS A 464 5.04 -32.80 -18.85
C HIS A 464 4.59 -31.36 -18.97
N GLY A 465 4.70 -30.79 -20.16
CA GLY A 465 4.39 -29.39 -20.38
C GLY A 465 4.28 -28.97 -21.84
N VAL A 466 3.93 -27.70 -22.03
CA VAL A 466 3.80 -27.07 -23.35
C VAL A 466 4.83 -25.96 -23.52
N LEU A 467 5.29 -25.79 -24.76
CA LEU A 467 6.18 -24.71 -25.17
C LEU A 467 5.36 -23.57 -25.78
N LEU A 468 5.33 -22.44 -25.08
CA LEU A 468 4.68 -21.21 -25.50
C LEU A 468 5.72 -20.28 -26.14
N PHE A 469 5.36 -19.64 -27.25
CA PHE A 469 6.18 -18.57 -27.80
C PHE A 469 5.36 -17.50 -28.48
N ASP A 470 5.79 -16.25 -28.31
CA ASP A 470 5.17 -15.06 -28.88
C ASP A 470 6.21 -13.98 -29.15
N SER A 471 5.89 -13.07 -30.07
CA SER A 471 6.73 -11.95 -30.46
C SER A 471 6.24 -10.64 -29.82
N ILE A 472 7.16 -9.92 -29.17
CA ILE A 472 6.88 -8.66 -28.49
C ILE A 472 7.50 -7.51 -29.26
N ASN A 473 6.72 -6.46 -29.55
CA ASN A 473 7.24 -5.25 -30.18
C ASN A 473 8.16 -4.48 -29.23
N LEU A 474 9.37 -4.19 -29.69
CA LEU A 474 10.39 -3.43 -29.00
C LEU A 474 10.55 -2.03 -29.60
N ARG A 475 10.99 -1.09 -28.76
CA ARG A 475 11.47 0.20 -29.23
C ARG A 475 12.88 0.03 -29.79
N LYS A 476 13.08 0.43 -31.06
CA LYS A 476 14.41 0.49 -31.70
C LYS A 476 15.32 1.45 -30.92
N SER A 477 16.36 0.92 -30.30
CA SER A 477 17.44 1.70 -29.69
C SER A 477 18.73 0.88 -29.64
N ILE A 478 19.87 1.55 -29.76
CA ILE A 478 21.18 0.92 -29.59
C ILE A 478 21.80 1.38 -28.27
N HIS A 479 22.34 0.43 -27.51
CA HIS A 479 23.03 0.71 -26.26
C HIS A 479 24.41 0.07 -26.30
N VAL A 480 25.44 0.84 -25.95
CA VAL A 480 26.78 0.29 -25.78
C VAL A 480 26.89 -0.26 -24.36
N ASN A 481 27.15 -1.55 -24.24
CA ASN A 481 27.54 -2.13 -22.98
C ASN A 481 29.03 -1.84 -22.73
N SER A 482 29.32 -0.91 -21.82
CA SER A 482 30.69 -0.49 -21.53
C SER A 482 31.54 -1.57 -20.87
N SER A 483 30.94 -2.64 -20.34
CA SER A 483 31.67 -3.71 -19.65
C SER A 483 32.33 -4.72 -20.60
N ASN A 484 31.68 -5.04 -21.71
CA ASN A 484 32.14 -6.01 -22.71
C ASN A 484 32.36 -5.35 -24.09
N LEU A 485 32.13 -4.04 -24.20
CA LEU A 485 32.21 -3.25 -25.44
C LEU A 485 31.32 -3.78 -26.57
N THR A 486 30.21 -4.45 -26.23
CA THR A 486 29.24 -4.94 -27.22
C THR A 486 28.11 -3.93 -27.44
N TYR A 487 27.51 -3.98 -28.61
CA TYR A 487 26.30 -3.25 -28.93
C TYR A 487 25.07 -4.12 -28.60
N LEU A 488 24.12 -3.55 -27.86
CA LEU A 488 22.81 -4.12 -27.59
C LEU A 488 21.76 -3.39 -28.44
N GLY A 489 20.74 -4.11 -28.90
CA GLY A 489 19.65 -3.55 -29.72
C GLY A 489 19.77 -3.78 -31.22
N LEU A 490 20.70 -4.64 -31.63
CA LEU A 490 20.76 -5.22 -32.97
C LEU A 490 20.08 -6.59 -32.99
N GLU A 491 19.84 -7.11 -34.19
CA GLU A 491 19.41 -8.51 -34.36
C GLU A 491 20.41 -9.47 -33.69
N ASP A 492 19.86 -10.33 -32.84
CA ASP A 492 20.60 -11.29 -32.05
C ASP A 492 19.76 -12.57 -31.87
N TYR A 493 20.08 -13.56 -32.70
CA TYR A 493 19.51 -14.90 -32.62
C TYR A 493 20.36 -15.85 -31.76
N GLY A 494 21.29 -15.32 -30.95
CA GLY A 494 22.30 -16.11 -30.26
C GLY A 494 23.29 -16.78 -31.21
N ASN A 495 24.04 -17.77 -30.70
CA ASN A 495 25.01 -18.54 -31.49
C ASN A 495 24.35 -19.53 -32.48
N ASP A 496 23.03 -19.52 -32.58
CA ASP A 496 22.25 -20.61 -33.15
C ASP A 496 22.03 -20.47 -34.66
N ILE A 497 22.27 -19.27 -35.20
CA ILE A 497 22.12 -18.97 -36.62
C ILE A 497 23.38 -18.21 -37.10
N PRO A 498 24.40 -18.92 -37.62
CA PRO A 498 25.72 -18.34 -37.86
C PRO A 498 25.82 -17.28 -38.98
N HIS A 499 24.73 -16.80 -39.59
CA HIS A 499 24.78 -15.93 -40.77
C HIS A 499 23.69 -14.83 -40.87
N ALA A 500 22.95 -14.54 -39.80
CA ALA A 500 22.08 -13.35 -39.79
C ALA A 500 22.95 -12.11 -39.51
N GLY A 501 23.32 -11.37 -40.55
CA GLY A 501 24.19 -10.20 -40.43
C GLY A 501 23.68 -9.22 -39.38
N HIS A 502 24.39 -9.12 -38.25
CA HIS A 502 24.14 -8.25 -37.09
C HIS A 502 24.24 -6.74 -37.44
N LYS A 503 23.44 -6.26 -38.39
CA LYS A 503 23.54 -4.89 -38.91
C LYS A 503 22.25 -4.09 -38.75
N GLU A 504 21.15 -4.75 -38.43
CA GLU A 504 19.85 -4.08 -38.36
C GLU A 504 19.34 -3.98 -36.92
N TYR A 505 18.56 -2.93 -36.66
CA TYR A 505 17.96 -2.69 -35.35
C TYR A 505 16.86 -3.71 -35.08
N ALA A 506 16.95 -4.38 -33.94
CA ALA A 506 15.88 -5.23 -33.47
C ALA A 506 14.66 -4.40 -33.09
N ASP A 507 13.48 -4.84 -33.51
CA ASP A 507 12.19 -4.24 -33.18
C ASP A 507 11.16 -5.25 -32.69
N HIS A 508 11.51 -6.53 -32.67
CA HIS A 508 10.73 -7.58 -32.05
C HIS A 508 11.64 -8.43 -31.15
N ALA A 509 11.06 -8.95 -30.07
CA ALA A 509 11.65 -10.00 -29.25
C ALA A 509 10.78 -11.24 -29.29
N LEU A 510 11.31 -12.34 -29.82
CA LEU A 510 10.69 -13.65 -29.75
C LEU A 510 11.08 -14.31 -28.42
N VAL A 511 10.09 -14.66 -27.61
CA VAL A 511 10.31 -15.24 -26.28
C VAL A 511 9.75 -16.65 -26.24
N PHE A 512 10.54 -17.61 -25.75
CA PHE A 512 10.12 -18.98 -25.49
C PHE A 512 9.91 -19.20 -24.01
N MET A 513 8.80 -19.82 -23.64
CA MET A 513 8.41 -20.12 -22.27
C MET A 513 7.91 -21.55 -22.16
N PHE A 514 8.39 -22.26 -21.14
CA PHE A 514 7.86 -23.56 -20.75
C PHE A 514 6.76 -23.37 -19.71
N GLN A 515 5.65 -24.07 -19.88
CA GLN A 515 4.57 -24.17 -18.91
C GLN A 515 4.35 -25.64 -18.58
N SER A 516 4.51 -25.99 -17.30
CA SER A 516 4.14 -27.31 -16.78
C SER A 516 2.62 -27.49 -16.85
N LEU A 517 2.16 -28.68 -17.25
CA LEU A 517 0.76 -29.07 -17.19
C LEU A 517 0.38 -29.64 -15.82
N GLY A 518 1.33 -30.28 -15.11
CA GLY A 518 1.10 -30.88 -13.80
C GLY A 518 1.24 -29.92 -12.61
N SER A 519 1.78 -28.72 -12.81
CA SER A 519 1.97 -27.73 -11.75
C SER A 519 1.89 -26.30 -12.27
N ASN A 520 1.63 -25.34 -11.38
CA ASN A 520 1.63 -23.91 -11.72
C ASN A 520 3.07 -23.35 -11.81
N PHE A 521 3.88 -23.98 -12.66
CA PHE A 521 5.26 -23.60 -12.92
C PHE A 521 5.43 -23.17 -14.38
N TYR A 522 5.94 -21.96 -14.55
CA TYR A 522 6.29 -21.38 -15.83
C TYR A 522 7.68 -20.78 -15.79
N GLN A 523 8.40 -20.89 -16.89
CA GLN A 523 9.77 -20.42 -16.97
C GLN A 523 10.14 -20.03 -18.39
N THR A 524 10.67 -18.81 -18.55
CA THR A 524 11.27 -18.38 -19.83
C THR A 524 12.55 -19.16 -20.07
N ILE A 525 12.70 -19.70 -21.27
CA ILE A 525 13.79 -20.61 -21.69
C ILE A 525 14.78 -19.87 -22.58
N GLY A 526 14.30 -18.96 -23.41
CA GLY A 526 15.14 -18.20 -24.34
C GLY A 526 14.43 -16.95 -24.86
N CYS A 527 15.22 -15.97 -25.26
CA CYS A 527 14.76 -14.72 -25.84
C CYS A 527 15.65 -14.38 -27.05
N PHE A 528 15.04 -14.02 -28.17
CA PHE A 528 15.73 -13.73 -29.42
C PHE A 528 15.31 -12.34 -29.91
N ALA A 529 16.26 -11.53 -30.34
CA ALA A 529 16.00 -10.19 -30.86
C ALA A 529 16.04 -10.21 -32.40
N SER A 530 14.95 -9.79 -33.05
CA SER A 530 14.84 -9.79 -34.51
C SER A 530 14.38 -8.45 -35.07
N LYS A 531 14.73 -8.19 -36.33
CA LYS A 531 14.04 -7.20 -37.14
C LYS A 531 12.84 -7.89 -37.79
N SER A 532 11.67 -7.34 -37.55
CA SER A 532 10.36 -7.91 -37.88
C SER A 532 10.11 -9.29 -37.26
N GLU A 533 8.95 -9.85 -37.55
CA GLU A 533 8.59 -11.21 -37.16
C GLU A 533 9.62 -12.22 -37.69
N VAL A 534 9.93 -13.22 -36.86
CA VAL A 534 10.88 -14.27 -37.24
C VAL A 534 10.29 -15.12 -38.36
N LYS A 535 11.08 -15.35 -39.41
CA LYS A 535 10.67 -16.17 -40.57
C LYS A 535 10.29 -17.58 -40.09
N GLY A 536 9.19 -18.13 -40.60
CA GLY A 536 8.67 -19.44 -40.17
C GLY A 536 9.68 -20.60 -40.21
N VAL A 537 10.56 -20.64 -41.22
CA VAL A 537 11.64 -21.66 -41.31
C VAL A 537 12.64 -21.55 -40.16
N VAL A 538 13.01 -20.32 -39.78
CA VAL A 538 13.92 -20.07 -38.65
C VAL A 538 13.22 -20.41 -37.35
N LEU A 539 11.95 -20.02 -37.21
CA LEU A 539 11.15 -20.32 -36.03
C LEU A 539 11.01 -21.84 -35.82
N ALA A 540 10.75 -22.62 -36.87
CA ALA A 540 10.70 -24.09 -36.80
C ALA A 540 12.01 -24.68 -36.24
N LYS A 541 13.17 -24.19 -36.71
CA LYS A 541 14.49 -24.61 -36.20
C LYS A 541 14.66 -24.27 -34.71
N LEU A 542 14.25 -23.07 -34.29
CA LEU A 542 14.33 -22.66 -32.89
C LEU A 542 13.41 -23.49 -31.99
N VAL A 543 12.18 -23.81 -32.45
CA VAL A 543 11.23 -24.67 -31.74
C VAL A 543 11.82 -26.07 -31.54
N LEU A 544 12.33 -26.70 -32.62
CA LEU A 544 12.96 -28.02 -32.53
C LEU A 544 14.16 -28.01 -31.58
N LYS A 545 15.00 -26.97 -31.67
CA LYS A 545 16.14 -26.81 -30.76
C LYS A 545 15.69 -26.67 -29.30
N ALA A 546 14.66 -25.86 -29.02
CA ALA A 546 14.11 -25.72 -27.67
C ALA A 546 13.64 -27.07 -27.11
N ILE A 547 12.90 -27.84 -27.90
CA ILE A 547 12.40 -29.17 -27.52
C ILE A 547 13.57 -30.11 -27.18
N ILE A 548 14.62 -30.14 -28.01
CA ILE A 548 15.81 -30.97 -27.76
C ILE A 548 16.51 -30.57 -26.45
N LEU A 549 16.71 -29.26 -26.24
CA LEU A 549 17.40 -28.75 -25.03
C LEU A 549 16.63 -29.06 -23.76
N LEU A 550 15.30 -28.94 -23.78
CA LEU A 550 14.44 -29.25 -22.63
C LEU A 550 14.39 -30.74 -22.35
N ASN A 551 14.33 -31.56 -23.39
CA ASN A 551 14.36 -33.02 -23.27
C ASN A 551 15.68 -33.51 -22.62
N ASN A 552 16.81 -32.90 -22.96
CA ASN A 552 18.10 -33.23 -22.35
C ASN A 552 18.14 -32.98 -20.83
N ILE A 553 17.25 -32.13 -20.33
CA ILE A 553 17.13 -31.78 -18.91
C ILE A 553 16.05 -32.62 -18.22
N GLY A 554 15.32 -33.46 -18.96
CA GLY A 554 14.25 -34.31 -18.46
C GLY A 554 12.85 -33.66 -18.48
N ILE A 555 12.67 -32.54 -19.18
CA ILE A 555 11.35 -31.96 -19.47
C ILE A 555 10.79 -32.59 -20.75
N ILE A 556 9.53 -33.02 -20.72
CA ILE A 556 8.84 -33.61 -21.86
C ILE A 556 7.87 -32.57 -22.43
N ILE A 557 8.08 -32.18 -23.68
CA ILE A 557 7.19 -31.24 -24.38
C ILE A 557 6.11 -32.03 -25.11
N ASP A 558 4.87 -31.88 -24.64
CA ASP A 558 3.70 -32.54 -25.23
C ASP A 558 3.02 -31.67 -26.30
N GLY A 559 3.25 -30.36 -26.28
CA GLY A 559 2.70 -29.47 -27.30
C GLY A 559 3.37 -28.12 -27.43
N ILE A 560 3.08 -27.45 -28.54
CA ILE A 560 3.53 -26.09 -28.86
C ILE A 560 2.32 -25.16 -28.99
N VAL A 561 2.43 -23.94 -28.48
CA VAL A 561 1.36 -22.94 -28.52
C VAL A 561 1.88 -21.64 -29.13
N CYS A 562 1.22 -21.16 -30.18
CA CYS A 562 1.57 -19.93 -30.89
C CYS A 562 0.33 -19.16 -31.36
N ASP A 563 0.48 -17.90 -31.75
CA ASP A 563 -0.62 -17.14 -32.34
C ASP A 563 -0.96 -17.59 -33.78
N GLY A 564 -1.96 -16.95 -34.38
CA GLY A 564 -2.39 -17.22 -35.75
C GLY A 564 -1.66 -16.42 -36.84
N ALA A 565 -0.49 -15.83 -36.58
CA ALA A 565 0.26 -15.06 -37.56
C ALA A 565 0.71 -15.92 -38.76
N SER A 566 0.87 -15.30 -39.92
CA SER A 566 1.26 -16.00 -41.16
C SER A 566 2.64 -16.66 -41.05
N THR A 567 3.56 -16.05 -40.30
CA THR A 567 4.89 -16.59 -39.99
C THR A 567 4.80 -17.88 -39.17
N ASN A 568 3.90 -17.92 -38.18
CA ASN A 568 3.62 -19.10 -37.35
C ASN A 568 2.90 -20.20 -38.14
N ARG A 569 1.97 -19.84 -39.03
CA ARG A 569 1.34 -20.79 -39.97
C ARG A 569 2.36 -21.41 -40.93
N LYS A 570 3.32 -20.63 -41.42
CA LYS A 570 4.43 -21.18 -42.20
C LYS A 570 5.27 -22.16 -41.39
N MET A 571 5.56 -21.84 -40.12
CA MET A 571 6.27 -22.76 -39.22
C MET A 571 5.51 -24.09 -39.04
N TRP A 572 4.17 -24.06 -38.93
CA TRP A 572 3.36 -25.27 -38.91
C TRP A 572 3.55 -26.11 -40.17
N SER A 573 3.49 -25.51 -41.35
CA SER A 573 3.71 -26.22 -42.62
C SER A 573 5.10 -26.85 -42.69
N GLU A 574 6.15 -26.16 -42.22
CA GLU A 574 7.52 -26.69 -42.18
C GLU A 574 7.67 -27.88 -41.21
N LEU A 575 6.87 -27.92 -40.13
CA LEU A 575 6.79 -29.06 -39.20
C LEU A 575 5.83 -30.17 -39.69
N GLY A 576 5.17 -29.98 -40.84
CA GLY A 576 4.22 -30.93 -41.41
C GLY A 576 2.85 -30.94 -40.72
N ILE A 577 2.48 -29.85 -40.04
CA ILE A 577 1.14 -29.61 -39.48
C ILE A 577 0.27 -28.97 -40.56
N ASN A 578 -0.95 -29.47 -40.71
CA ASN A 578 -1.92 -28.96 -41.67
C ASN A 578 -3.32 -28.91 -41.05
N GLY A 579 -3.99 -27.76 -41.18
CA GLY A 579 -5.32 -27.52 -40.65
C GLY A 579 -6.45 -27.61 -41.67
N THR A 580 -6.19 -27.96 -42.93
CA THR A 580 -7.24 -28.18 -43.94
C THR A 580 -8.05 -29.42 -43.63
N GLN A 581 -9.32 -29.46 -44.04
CA GLN A 581 -10.24 -30.59 -43.79
C GLN A 581 -9.76 -31.92 -44.40
N GLU A 582 -9.27 -31.92 -45.65
CA GLU A 582 -8.86 -33.14 -46.37
C GLU A 582 -7.51 -33.72 -45.91
N GLY A 583 -6.66 -32.90 -45.29
CA GLY A 583 -5.29 -33.25 -44.92
C GLY A 583 -4.95 -32.93 -43.47
N MET A 584 -5.93 -33.03 -42.57
CA MET A 584 -5.79 -32.60 -41.18
C MET A 584 -4.68 -33.39 -40.46
N LYS A 585 -3.68 -32.66 -39.99
CA LYS A 585 -2.58 -33.18 -39.18
C LYS A 585 -2.21 -32.14 -38.13
N ASN A 586 -2.48 -32.46 -36.87
CA ASN A 586 -2.34 -31.56 -35.71
C ASN A 586 -1.06 -31.78 -34.88
N TYR A 587 -0.21 -32.74 -35.26
CA TYR A 587 1.02 -33.08 -34.53
C TYR A 587 2.21 -33.32 -35.46
N PHE A 588 3.41 -33.29 -34.87
CA PHE A 588 4.65 -33.78 -35.46
C PHE A 588 5.36 -34.74 -34.48
N GLU A 589 6.32 -35.50 -34.97
CA GLU A 589 7.08 -36.45 -34.13
C GLU A 589 8.12 -35.74 -33.28
N HIS A 590 8.28 -36.17 -32.03
CA HIS A 590 9.26 -35.62 -31.12
C HIS A 590 10.67 -35.87 -31.65
N PRO A 591 11.56 -34.85 -31.74
CA PRO A 591 12.85 -34.97 -32.42
C PRO A 591 13.82 -35.96 -31.74
N THR A 592 13.61 -36.27 -30.46
CA THR A 592 14.51 -37.14 -29.67
C THR A 592 13.83 -38.38 -29.09
N ILE A 593 12.50 -38.44 -29.04
CA ILE A 593 11.76 -39.55 -28.41
C ILE A 593 10.97 -40.26 -29.50
N PRO A 594 11.31 -41.51 -29.84
CA PRO A 594 10.59 -42.23 -30.89
C PRO A 594 9.12 -42.44 -30.49
N ASN A 595 8.22 -42.38 -31.47
CA ASN A 595 6.76 -42.57 -31.32
C ASN A 595 6.05 -41.58 -30.38
N LYS A 596 6.73 -40.54 -29.89
CA LYS A 596 6.11 -39.48 -29.10
C LYS A 596 5.64 -38.36 -30.04
N ARG A 597 4.42 -37.89 -29.83
CA ARG A 597 3.82 -36.80 -30.62
C ARG A 597 3.90 -35.49 -29.86
N VAL A 598 4.15 -34.41 -30.60
CA VAL A 598 4.08 -33.03 -30.11
C VAL A 598 2.92 -32.34 -30.83
N TYR A 599 1.90 -31.95 -30.08
CA TYR A 599 0.66 -31.38 -30.61
C TYR A 599 0.77 -29.87 -30.78
N ALA A 600 0.22 -29.33 -31.86
CA ALA A 600 0.22 -27.90 -32.12
C ALA A 600 -1.09 -27.24 -31.69
N PHE A 601 -1.00 -26.07 -31.07
CA PHE A 601 -2.12 -25.28 -30.63
C PHE A 601 -1.97 -23.85 -31.13
N SER A 602 -3.05 -23.32 -31.70
CA SER A 602 -3.17 -21.88 -31.92
C SER A 602 -3.74 -21.27 -30.64
N ASP A 603 -3.34 -20.03 -30.32
CA ASP A 603 -3.97 -19.29 -29.23
C ASP A 603 -5.47 -19.12 -29.50
N PHE A 604 -6.28 -19.91 -28.77
CA PHE A 604 -7.73 -19.92 -28.91
C PHE A 604 -8.36 -18.57 -28.58
N ILE A 605 -7.82 -17.82 -27.62
CA ILE A 605 -8.31 -16.49 -27.28
C ILE A 605 -8.10 -15.52 -28.44
N HIS A 606 -6.98 -15.66 -29.16
CA HIS A 606 -6.75 -14.90 -30.39
C HIS A 606 -7.72 -15.30 -31.50
N LEU A 607 -7.94 -16.60 -31.72
CA LEU A 607 -8.92 -17.10 -32.69
C LEU A 607 -10.34 -16.59 -32.39
N PHE A 608 -10.74 -16.60 -31.12
CA PHE A 608 -12.02 -16.09 -30.65
C PHE A 608 -12.21 -14.60 -30.95
N LYS A 609 -11.15 -13.79 -30.73
CA LYS A 609 -11.15 -12.38 -31.15
C LYS A 609 -11.27 -12.23 -32.67
N CYS A 610 -10.63 -13.10 -33.45
CA CYS A 610 -10.73 -13.10 -34.91
C CYS A 610 -12.16 -13.37 -35.38
N VAL A 611 -12.88 -14.32 -34.76
CA VAL A 611 -14.31 -14.59 -35.04
C VAL A 611 -15.14 -13.33 -34.82
N ARG A 612 -15.01 -12.67 -33.67
CA ARG A 612 -15.72 -11.41 -33.39
C ARG A 612 -15.34 -10.31 -34.39
N ASN A 613 -14.05 -10.14 -34.66
CA ASN A 613 -13.57 -9.10 -35.56
C ASN A 613 -14.07 -9.32 -36.99
N ARG A 614 -14.17 -10.57 -37.44
CA ARG A 614 -14.74 -10.96 -38.73
C ARG A 614 -16.21 -10.58 -38.81
N LEU A 615 -17.01 -10.96 -37.81
CA LEU A 615 -18.43 -10.57 -37.72
C LEU A 615 -18.61 -9.04 -37.67
N TYR A 616 -17.78 -8.33 -36.91
CA TYR A 616 -17.84 -6.87 -36.82
C TYR A 616 -17.50 -6.17 -38.14
N ASN A 617 -16.47 -6.64 -38.85
CA ASN A 617 -16.03 -6.02 -40.09
C ASN A 617 -17.01 -6.31 -41.24
N ASN A 618 -17.43 -7.56 -41.41
CA ASN A 618 -18.30 -7.99 -42.51
C ASN A 618 -19.80 -7.73 -42.23
N LYS A 619 -20.13 -7.35 -40.99
CA LYS A 619 -21.49 -7.10 -40.47
C LYS A 619 -22.34 -8.35 -40.33
N ASN A 620 -22.32 -9.23 -41.31
CA ASN A 620 -23.11 -10.45 -41.34
C ASN A 620 -22.22 -11.66 -41.64
N LEU A 621 -22.56 -12.79 -41.02
CA LEU A 621 -22.07 -14.12 -41.34
C LEU A 621 -23.29 -15.01 -41.65
N ARG A 622 -23.09 -16.13 -42.33
CA ARG A 622 -24.17 -17.07 -42.65
C ARG A 622 -23.65 -18.49 -42.50
N LEU A 623 -24.40 -19.33 -41.78
CA LEU A 623 -24.00 -20.69 -41.46
C LEU A 623 -24.42 -21.69 -42.54
N HIS A 624 -25.64 -21.54 -43.05
CA HIS A 624 -26.25 -22.36 -44.10
C HIS A 624 -27.07 -21.49 -45.06
N SER A 625 -27.30 -21.90 -46.31
CA SER A 625 -28.11 -21.15 -47.29
C SER A 625 -29.49 -20.77 -46.74
N ASP A 626 -30.12 -21.74 -46.08
CA ASP A 626 -31.50 -21.67 -45.57
C ASP A 626 -31.60 -21.01 -44.18
N SER A 627 -30.47 -20.73 -43.54
CA SER A 627 -30.42 -20.07 -42.23
C SER A 627 -30.45 -18.55 -42.37
N GLU A 628 -31.03 -17.87 -41.39
CA GLU A 628 -30.93 -16.42 -41.29
C GLU A 628 -29.47 -15.98 -41.03
N SER A 629 -29.10 -14.79 -41.50
CA SER A 629 -27.74 -14.28 -41.30
C SER A 629 -27.47 -13.91 -39.84
N VAL A 630 -26.32 -14.32 -39.31
CA VAL A 630 -25.78 -13.85 -38.03
C VAL A 630 -25.31 -12.40 -38.20
N ALA A 631 -26.00 -11.43 -37.61
CA ALA A 631 -25.74 -10.01 -37.87
C ALA A 631 -25.27 -9.25 -36.62
N TRP A 632 -24.21 -8.44 -36.79
CA TRP A 632 -23.71 -7.54 -35.73
C TRP A 632 -24.75 -6.48 -35.32
N GLY A 633 -25.67 -6.14 -36.23
CA GLY A 633 -26.77 -5.20 -35.99
C GLY A 633 -27.63 -5.61 -34.79
N TYR A 634 -27.94 -6.90 -34.62
CA TYR A 634 -28.78 -7.35 -33.52
C TYR A 634 -28.18 -7.08 -32.14
N TYR A 635 -26.85 -7.20 -31.98
CA TYR A 635 -26.17 -6.85 -30.72
C TYR A 635 -26.34 -5.35 -30.38
N LYS A 636 -26.37 -4.48 -31.40
CA LYS A 636 -26.63 -3.04 -31.22
C LYS A 636 -28.07 -2.77 -30.84
N GLU A 637 -29.02 -3.45 -31.45
CA GLU A 637 -30.44 -3.30 -31.14
C GLU A 637 -30.77 -3.79 -29.73
N VAL A 638 -30.23 -4.93 -29.29
CA VAL A 638 -30.38 -5.40 -27.90
C VAL A 638 -29.89 -4.36 -26.90
N PHE A 639 -28.72 -3.78 -27.14
CA PHE A 639 -28.16 -2.76 -26.25
C PHE A 639 -29.00 -1.48 -26.22
N LYS A 640 -29.57 -1.06 -27.36
CA LYS A 640 -30.49 0.09 -27.42
C LYS A 640 -31.76 -0.16 -26.61
N GLU A 641 -32.34 -1.35 -26.69
CA GLU A 641 -33.53 -1.71 -25.89
C GLU A 641 -33.20 -1.84 -24.40
N ASP A 642 -32.05 -2.42 -24.06
CA ASP A 642 -31.63 -2.64 -22.68
C ASP A 642 -31.37 -1.32 -21.91
N ILE A 643 -30.83 -0.29 -22.57
CA ILE A 643 -30.62 1.03 -21.93
C ILE A 643 -31.93 1.75 -21.60
N LYS A 644 -33.04 1.44 -22.27
CA LYS A 644 -34.33 2.10 -21.98
C LYS A 644 -34.85 1.77 -20.58
N HIS A 645 -34.40 0.68 -19.98
CA HIS A 645 -34.83 0.29 -18.64
C HIS A 645 -34.20 1.20 -17.56
N PRO A 646 -35.02 1.82 -16.69
CA PRO A 646 -34.50 2.69 -15.63
C PRO A 646 -33.71 1.91 -14.57
N ALA A 647 -32.64 2.54 -14.06
CA ALA A 647 -31.88 2.15 -12.86
C ALA A 647 -31.36 0.70 -12.81
N ASN A 648 -30.13 0.43 -13.29
CA ASN A 648 -29.34 -0.82 -13.12
C ASN A 648 -30.01 -2.20 -13.33
N LEU A 649 -31.32 -2.28 -13.59
CA LEU A 649 -32.12 -3.48 -13.86
C LEU A 649 -31.98 -3.93 -15.32
N ARG A 650 -30.79 -3.72 -15.88
CA ARG A 650 -30.42 -4.12 -17.24
C ARG A 650 -30.17 -5.63 -17.25
N ILE A 651 -30.58 -6.30 -18.33
CA ILE A 651 -30.31 -7.72 -18.56
C ILE A 651 -28.83 -7.91 -18.91
N ILE A 652 -28.25 -6.95 -19.63
CA ILE A 652 -26.82 -6.94 -20.01
C ILE A 652 -26.05 -5.77 -19.39
N PRO A 653 -25.96 -5.66 -18.05
CA PRO A 653 -25.39 -4.49 -17.37
C PRO A 653 -23.89 -4.30 -17.63
N ARG A 654 -23.19 -5.37 -18.02
CA ARG A 654 -21.74 -5.38 -18.30
C ARG A 654 -21.40 -4.79 -19.68
N ILE A 655 -22.37 -4.73 -20.57
CA ILE A 655 -22.19 -4.24 -21.95
C ILE A 655 -22.23 -2.71 -21.95
N THR A 656 -21.34 -2.15 -22.75
CA THR A 656 -21.18 -0.71 -22.97
C THR A 656 -20.97 -0.45 -24.46
N LEU A 657 -21.11 0.80 -24.92
CA LEU A 657 -20.86 1.18 -26.32
C LEU A 657 -19.51 0.68 -26.87
N GLN A 658 -18.46 0.65 -26.04
CA GLN A 658 -17.13 0.16 -26.44
C GLN A 658 -17.09 -1.32 -26.85
N HIS A 659 -18.09 -2.11 -26.43
CA HIS A 659 -18.22 -3.51 -26.84
C HIS A 659 -18.72 -3.64 -28.28
N LEU A 660 -19.51 -2.67 -28.73
CA LEU A 660 -20.25 -2.73 -30.00
C LEU A 660 -19.61 -1.87 -31.09
N ASP A 661 -18.95 -0.78 -30.70
CA ASP A 661 -18.18 0.11 -31.57
C ASP A 661 -16.68 -0.09 -31.32
N LEU A 662 -16.11 -1.05 -32.05
CA LEU A 662 -14.74 -1.52 -31.86
C LEU A 662 -13.71 -0.61 -32.56
N PHE A 663 -13.09 0.30 -31.82
CA PHE A 663 -11.86 0.98 -32.22
C PHE A 663 -10.64 0.04 -32.11
N PRO A 664 -9.48 0.33 -32.74
CA PRO A 664 -8.35 -0.60 -32.82
C PRO A 664 -7.89 -1.19 -31.48
N MET A 665 -7.78 -0.38 -30.42
CA MET A 665 -7.42 -0.89 -29.09
C MET A 665 -8.51 -1.78 -28.46
N ALA A 666 -9.80 -1.52 -28.73
CA ALA A 666 -10.89 -2.36 -28.25
C ALA A 666 -10.90 -3.74 -28.93
N LYS A 667 -10.48 -3.83 -30.19
CA LYS A 667 -10.34 -5.09 -30.92
C LYS A 667 -9.36 -6.07 -30.24
N MET A 668 -8.36 -5.57 -29.54
CA MET A 668 -7.39 -6.42 -28.83
C MET A 668 -7.89 -6.90 -27.45
N ARG A 669 -8.91 -6.26 -26.87
CA ARG A 669 -9.40 -6.57 -25.52
C ARG A 669 -10.27 -7.82 -25.51
N VAL A 670 -9.74 -8.87 -24.90
CA VAL A 670 -10.42 -10.16 -24.71
C VAL A 670 -11.71 -10.01 -23.90
N ARG A 671 -11.68 -9.24 -22.80
CA ARG A 671 -12.86 -8.99 -21.96
C ARG A 671 -14.06 -8.45 -22.73
N LEU A 672 -13.83 -7.54 -23.67
CA LEU A 672 -14.91 -6.98 -24.49
C LEU A 672 -15.47 -8.05 -25.46
N CYS A 673 -14.61 -8.97 -25.93
CA CYS A 673 -15.01 -10.06 -26.80
C CYS A 673 -15.91 -11.06 -26.09
N THR A 674 -15.45 -11.56 -24.94
CA THR A 674 -16.17 -12.59 -24.16
C THR A 674 -17.50 -12.08 -23.62
N GLN A 675 -17.60 -10.79 -23.28
CA GLN A 675 -18.85 -10.21 -22.82
C GLN A 675 -19.88 -10.07 -23.96
N VAL A 676 -19.45 -9.76 -25.19
CA VAL A 676 -20.36 -9.75 -26.35
C VAL A 676 -20.87 -11.15 -26.66
N PHE A 677 -19.96 -12.13 -26.73
CA PHE A 677 -20.31 -13.54 -26.92
C PHE A 677 -20.60 -14.24 -25.58
N SER A 678 -21.52 -13.67 -24.82
CA SER A 678 -21.93 -14.22 -23.51
C SER A 678 -23.31 -14.84 -23.54
N MET A 679 -23.53 -15.83 -22.67
CA MET A 679 -24.85 -16.41 -22.44
C MET A 679 -25.92 -15.34 -22.08
N SER A 680 -25.53 -14.30 -21.32
CA SER A 680 -26.44 -13.19 -21.01
C SER A 680 -26.88 -12.41 -22.26
N MET A 681 -25.99 -12.22 -23.24
CA MET A 681 -26.33 -11.55 -24.49
C MET A 681 -27.30 -12.39 -25.32
N ALA A 682 -27.05 -13.69 -25.46
CA ALA A 682 -27.96 -14.60 -26.16
C ALA A 682 -29.36 -14.63 -25.53
N LYS A 683 -29.43 -14.72 -24.19
CA LYS A 683 -30.70 -14.67 -23.45
C LYS A 683 -31.40 -13.32 -23.59
N ALA A 684 -30.65 -12.21 -23.61
CA ALA A 684 -31.21 -10.88 -23.83
C ALA A 684 -31.81 -10.75 -25.24
N MET A 685 -31.14 -11.26 -26.28
CA MET A 685 -31.70 -11.31 -27.64
C MET A 685 -33.06 -11.99 -27.67
N ARG A 686 -33.15 -13.20 -27.10
CA ARG A 686 -34.41 -13.97 -27.06
C ARG A 686 -35.48 -13.28 -26.20
N TYR A 687 -35.10 -12.65 -25.09
CA TYR A 687 -36.01 -11.90 -24.23
C TYR A 687 -36.62 -10.68 -24.93
N TYR A 688 -35.80 -9.85 -25.57
CA TYR A 688 -36.30 -8.66 -26.26
C TYR A 688 -37.07 -9.01 -27.54
N LYS A 689 -36.74 -10.14 -28.16
CA LYS A 689 -37.57 -10.73 -29.23
C LYS A 689 -38.96 -11.12 -28.70
N SER A 690 -39.06 -11.80 -27.55
CA SER A 690 -40.36 -12.19 -26.98
C SER A 690 -41.20 -10.99 -26.50
N LYS A 691 -40.57 -9.85 -26.25
CA LYS A 691 -41.22 -8.55 -26.01
C LYS A 691 -41.66 -7.83 -27.29
N ASN A 692 -41.71 -8.51 -28.44
CA ASN A 692 -42.15 -8.01 -29.74
C ASN A 692 -41.32 -6.84 -30.30
N CYS A 693 -40.00 -6.79 -30.01
CA CYS A 693 -39.12 -5.86 -30.72
C CYS A 693 -39.01 -6.28 -32.20
N LEU A 694 -39.60 -5.49 -33.10
CA LEU A 694 -39.64 -5.78 -34.55
C LEU A 694 -38.25 -5.98 -35.16
N MET A 695 -37.24 -5.25 -34.64
CA MET A 695 -35.85 -5.30 -35.13
C MET A 695 -35.11 -6.58 -34.74
N LEU A 696 -35.68 -7.44 -33.88
CA LEU A 696 -35.06 -8.69 -33.41
C LEU A 696 -35.78 -9.95 -33.92
N LYS A 697 -36.74 -9.84 -34.86
CA LYS A 697 -37.51 -10.99 -35.34
C LYS A 697 -36.64 -12.13 -35.91
N GLY A 698 -35.57 -11.80 -36.63
CA GLY A 698 -34.62 -12.77 -37.20
C GLY A 698 -33.32 -12.96 -36.38
N SER A 699 -33.39 -12.74 -35.06
CA SER A 699 -32.18 -12.80 -34.21
C SER A 699 -31.84 -14.19 -33.66
N ASP A 700 -32.63 -15.23 -33.98
CA ASP A 700 -32.46 -16.56 -33.39
C ASP A 700 -31.11 -17.17 -33.75
N GLU A 701 -30.71 -17.08 -35.02
CA GLU A 701 -29.43 -17.63 -35.46
C GLU A 701 -28.25 -16.89 -34.82
N THR A 702 -28.40 -15.57 -34.60
CA THR A 702 -27.39 -14.78 -33.89
C THR A 702 -27.31 -15.17 -32.40
N ALA A 703 -28.45 -15.47 -31.77
CA ALA A 703 -28.48 -15.93 -30.39
C ALA A 703 -27.88 -17.34 -30.26
N ASN A 704 -28.18 -18.25 -31.18
CA ASN A 704 -27.61 -19.61 -31.23
C ASN A 704 -26.10 -19.56 -31.46
N PHE A 705 -25.63 -18.75 -32.39
CA PHE A 705 -24.20 -18.49 -32.63
C PHE A 705 -23.52 -17.97 -31.36
N THR A 706 -24.11 -16.97 -30.70
CA THR A 706 -23.58 -16.38 -29.44
C THR A 706 -23.43 -17.44 -28.35
N GLU A 707 -24.44 -18.31 -28.21
CA GLU A 707 -24.48 -19.38 -27.22
C GLU A 707 -23.44 -20.47 -27.50
N PHE A 708 -23.33 -20.92 -28.75
CA PHE A 708 -22.32 -21.89 -29.19
C PHE A 708 -20.91 -21.39 -28.84
N TRP A 709 -20.57 -20.15 -29.23
CA TRP A 709 -19.26 -19.59 -28.97
C TRP A 709 -18.99 -19.33 -27.49
N ASN A 710 -20.00 -18.96 -26.70
CA ASN A 710 -19.88 -18.89 -25.24
C ASN A 710 -19.50 -20.26 -24.65
N ASN A 711 -20.25 -21.30 -25.00
CA ASN A 711 -20.05 -22.64 -24.45
C ASN A 711 -18.69 -23.21 -24.87
N LEU A 712 -18.29 -23.01 -26.14
CA LEU A 712 -16.96 -23.39 -26.61
C LEU A 712 -15.84 -22.66 -25.85
N PHE A 713 -16.01 -21.36 -25.60
CA PHE A 713 -15.04 -20.58 -24.82
C PHE A 713 -14.93 -21.07 -23.38
N ASP A 714 -16.06 -21.30 -22.71
CA ASP A 714 -16.08 -21.80 -21.34
C ASP A 714 -15.47 -23.22 -21.25
N ASN A 715 -15.64 -24.06 -22.28
CA ASN A 715 -15.05 -25.39 -22.36
C ASN A 715 -13.52 -25.37 -22.52
N LEU A 716 -12.98 -24.43 -23.30
CA LEU A 716 -11.53 -24.31 -23.52
C LEU A 716 -10.80 -23.45 -22.47
N ASN A 717 -11.54 -22.74 -21.62
CA ASN A 717 -10.99 -21.84 -20.60
C ASN A 717 -11.34 -22.27 -19.16
N ARG A 718 -11.44 -23.59 -18.94
CA ARG A 718 -11.68 -24.19 -17.62
C ARG A 718 -10.42 -24.08 -16.75
N ASN A 719 -10.57 -23.52 -15.55
CA ASN A 719 -9.43 -23.24 -14.65
C ASN A 719 -9.48 -24.03 -13.32
N LEU A 720 -10.55 -24.78 -13.09
CA LEU A 720 -10.80 -25.45 -11.82
C LEU A 720 -10.66 -26.97 -11.99
N PRO A 721 -9.97 -27.68 -11.07
CA PRO A 721 -9.69 -29.11 -11.23
C PRO A 721 -10.95 -29.97 -11.45
N TRP A 722 -12.07 -29.66 -10.79
CA TRP A 722 -13.31 -30.42 -10.93
C TRP A 722 -14.05 -30.18 -12.25
N GLN A 723 -13.68 -29.14 -12.99
CA GLN A 723 -14.17 -28.88 -14.35
C GLN A 723 -13.31 -29.58 -15.40
N GLY A 724 -12.15 -30.15 -15.03
CA GLY A 724 -11.25 -30.83 -15.96
C GLY A 724 -11.92 -31.98 -16.70
N LEU A 725 -11.47 -32.23 -17.93
CA LEU A 725 -11.90 -33.39 -18.71
C LEU A 725 -11.48 -34.69 -18.00
N LYS A 726 -12.40 -35.66 -17.96
CA LYS A 726 -12.14 -37.01 -17.42
C LYS A 726 -12.33 -38.04 -18.52
N ILE A 727 -11.73 -39.21 -18.37
CA ILE A 727 -11.86 -40.31 -19.35
C ILE A 727 -13.34 -40.67 -19.57
N ASP A 728 -14.13 -40.68 -18.50
CA ASP A 728 -15.57 -40.97 -18.53
C ASP A 728 -16.44 -39.74 -18.85
N ASP A 729 -15.85 -38.56 -19.04
CA ASP A 729 -16.59 -37.33 -19.40
C ASP A 729 -16.94 -37.33 -20.89
N SER A 730 -17.92 -38.16 -21.24
CA SER A 730 -18.43 -38.25 -22.61
C SER A 730 -18.97 -36.91 -23.10
N GLU A 731 -19.55 -36.10 -22.21
CA GLU A 731 -20.13 -34.79 -22.56
C GLU A 731 -19.05 -33.75 -22.92
N GLY A 732 -17.98 -33.68 -22.13
CA GLY A 732 -16.86 -32.76 -22.39
C GLY A 732 -16.17 -33.00 -23.73
N PHE A 733 -15.83 -34.26 -24.03
CA PHE A 733 -15.22 -34.61 -25.32
C PHE A 733 -16.21 -34.50 -26.49
N GLN A 734 -17.49 -34.80 -26.27
CA GLN A 734 -18.50 -34.66 -27.31
C GLN A 734 -18.69 -33.19 -27.71
N ASN A 735 -18.72 -32.26 -26.75
CA ASN A 735 -18.80 -30.83 -27.04
C ASN A 735 -17.67 -30.32 -27.96
N LEU A 736 -16.45 -30.84 -27.81
CA LEU A 736 -15.33 -30.48 -28.68
C LEU A 736 -15.48 -31.10 -30.08
N LYS A 737 -15.98 -32.32 -30.19
CA LYS A 737 -16.29 -32.97 -31.47
C LYS A 737 -17.43 -32.27 -32.20
N ASP A 738 -18.48 -31.88 -31.48
CA ASP A 738 -19.61 -31.13 -32.01
C ASP A 738 -19.15 -29.76 -32.52
N ALA A 739 -18.21 -29.11 -31.82
CA ALA A 739 -17.61 -27.86 -32.28
C ALA A 739 -16.76 -28.04 -33.55
N LEU A 740 -16.02 -29.15 -33.69
CA LEU A 740 -15.32 -29.49 -34.93
C LEU A 740 -16.30 -29.70 -36.08
N TYR A 741 -17.33 -30.53 -35.84
CA TYR A 741 -18.38 -30.79 -36.83
C TYR A 741 -19.09 -29.51 -37.26
N TYR A 742 -19.39 -28.62 -36.32
CA TYR A 742 -19.99 -27.31 -36.60
C TYR A 742 -19.13 -26.45 -37.54
N ILE A 743 -17.81 -26.40 -37.31
CA ILE A 743 -16.89 -25.63 -38.16
C ILE A 743 -16.75 -26.28 -39.54
N ASP A 744 -16.65 -27.61 -39.61
CA ASP A 744 -16.50 -28.33 -40.87
C ASP A 744 -17.76 -28.24 -41.73
N CYS A 745 -18.95 -28.39 -41.16
CA CYS A 745 -20.21 -28.15 -41.85
C CYS A 745 -20.30 -26.71 -42.40
N TRP A 746 -19.90 -25.73 -41.59
CA TRP A 746 -19.91 -24.33 -42.02
C TRP A 746 -18.91 -24.06 -43.16
N GLU A 747 -17.74 -24.69 -43.14
CA GLU A 747 -16.78 -24.59 -44.25
C GLU A 747 -17.29 -25.31 -45.51
N ASN A 748 -17.92 -26.48 -45.37
CA ASN A 748 -18.51 -27.21 -46.49
C ASN A 748 -19.58 -26.39 -47.23
N GLU A 749 -20.44 -25.65 -46.52
CA GLU A 749 -21.41 -24.74 -47.14
C GLU A 749 -20.73 -23.67 -48.02
N MET A 750 -19.56 -23.18 -47.59
CA MET A 750 -18.77 -22.22 -48.38
C MET A 750 -18.14 -22.90 -49.59
N LEU A 751 -17.60 -24.11 -49.43
CA LEU A 751 -16.96 -24.87 -50.53
C LEU A 751 -17.99 -25.31 -51.59
N CYS A 752 -19.21 -25.64 -51.18
CA CYS A 752 -20.32 -25.95 -52.07
C CYS A 752 -20.89 -24.72 -52.80
N GLY A 753 -20.45 -23.51 -52.43
CA GLY A 753 -20.94 -22.25 -53.02
C GLY A 753 -22.31 -21.79 -52.51
N ASN A 754 -22.83 -22.41 -51.43
CA ASN A 754 -24.10 -22.04 -50.81
C ASN A 754 -24.00 -20.73 -50.03
N ILE A 755 -22.80 -20.43 -49.50
CA ILE A 755 -22.48 -19.16 -48.84
C ILE A 755 -21.21 -18.53 -49.44
N SER A 756 -21.09 -17.21 -49.33
CA SER A 756 -19.91 -16.50 -49.82
C SER A 756 -18.71 -16.63 -48.88
N THR A 757 -17.50 -16.45 -49.41
CA THR A 757 -16.27 -16.44 -48.59
C THR A 757 -16.25 -15.31 -47.54
N ALA A 758 -17.01 -14.23 -47.75
CA ALA A 758 -17.19 -13.16 -46.79
C ALA A 758 -18.11 -13.55 -45.62
N GLU A 759 -19.02 -14.49 -45.82
CA GLU A 759 -19.95 -14.99 -44.81
C GLU A 759 -19.35 -16.08 -43.91
N PHE A 760 -18.16 -16.58 -44.27
CA PHE A 760 -17.36 -17.54 -43.48
C PHE A 760 -16.21 -16.87 -42.71
N LEU A 761 -15.61 -17.63 -41.80
CA LEU A 761 -14.35 -17.30 -41.13
C LEU A 761 -13.20 -17.17 -42.13
N THR A 762 -12.12 -16.51 -41.72
CA THR A 762 -10.88 -16.56 -42.52
C THR A 762 -10.26 -17.95 -42.43
N ASN A 763 -9.67 -18.46 -43.51
CA ASN A 763 -9.01 -19.78 -43.55
C ASN A 763 -8.04 -19.98 -42.38
N GLN A 764 -7.18 -18.99 -42.09
CA GLN A 764 -6.23 -19.06 -40.96
C GLN A 764 -6.91 -19.24 -39.59
N THR A 765 -8.12 -18.72 -39.41
CA THR A 765 -8.90 -18.85 -38.17
C THR A 765 -9.56 -20.23 -38.13
N ALA A 766 -10.18 -20.68 -39.22
CA ALA A 766 -10.81 -22.00 -39.32
C ALA A 766 -9.79 -23.14 -39.14
N GLU A 767 -8.68 -23.11 -39.89
CA GLU A 767 -7.57 -24.06 -39.75
C GLU A 767 -6.98 -24.05 -38.33
N GLY A 768 -6.82 -22.87 -37.75
CA GLY A 768 -6.33 -22.71 -36.38
C GLY A 768 -7.25 -23.36 -35.34
N LEU A 769 -8.56 -23.16 -35.48
CA LEU A 769 -9.56 -23.78 -34.62
C LEU A 769 -9.56 -25.29 -34.78
N ARG A 770 -9.55 -25.80 -36.02
CA ARG A 770 -9.54 -27.24 -36.31
C ARG A 770 -8.33 -27.94 -35.69
N VAL A 771 -7.13 -27.38 -35.88
CA VAL A 771 -5.90 -27.93 -35.28
C VAL A 771 -5.98 -27.89 -33.75
N THR A 772 -6.40 -26.76 -33.17
CA THR A 772 -6.46 -26.59 -31.70
C THR A 772 -7.47 -27.52 -31.04
N LEU A 773 -8.65 -27.70 -31.64
CA LEU A 773 -9.69 -28.58 -31.12
C LEU A 773 -9.26 -30.06 -31.19
N ASN A 774 -8.72 -30.50 -32.32
CA ASN A 774 -8.19 -31.86 -32.44
C ASN A 774 -7.02 -32.11 -31.49
N SER A 775 -6.06 -31.18 -31.41
CA SER A 775 -4.95 -31.26 -30.46
C SER A 775 -5.41 -31.32 -29.02
N THR A 776 -6.47 -30.59 -28.65
CA THR A 776 -7.03 -30.66 -27.29
C THR A 776 -7.58 -32.05 -27.00
N ILE A 777 -8.37 -32.61 -27.92
CA ILE A 777 -8.94 -33.95 -27.78
C ILE A 777 -7.84 -35.01 -27.66
N ASP A 778 -6.89 -35.01 -28.59
CA ASP A 778 -5.84 -36.03 -28.67
C ASP A 778 -4.87 -35.94 -27.51
N LEU A 779 -4.42 -34.73 -27.15
CA LEU A 779 -3.50 -34.54 -26.03
C LEU A 779 -4.18 -34.88 -24.71
N SER A 780 -5.42 -34.47 -24.49
CA SER A 780 -6.15 -34.82 -23.26
C SER A 780 -6.34 -36.33 -23.12
N LYS A 781 -6.71 -37.04 -24.19
CA LYS A 781 -6.79 -38.51 -24.16
C LYS A 781 -5.44 -39.14 -23.86
N TYR A 782 -4.40 -38.71 -24.56
CA TYR A 782 -3.04 -39.20 -24.34
C TYR A 782 -2.59 -39.02 -22.89
N LEU A 783 -2.76 -37.82 -22.32
CA LEU A 783 -2.34 -37.55 -20.94
C LEU A 783 -3.16 -38.32 -19.92
N LEU A 784 -4.47 -38.46 -20.15
CA LEU A 784 -5.33 -39.24 -19.26
C LEU A 784 -5.01 -40.74 -19.31
N GLU A 785 -4.59 -41.27 -20.45
CA GLU A 785 -4.19 -42.68 -20.61
C GLU A 785 -2.77 -42.97 -20.11
N THR A 786 -1.87 -41.98 -20.15
CA THR A 786 -0.43 -42.20 -19.87
C THR A 786 0.07 -41.63 -18.54
N CYS A 787 -0.64 -40.68 -17.93
CA CYS A 787 -0.22 -40.01 -16.71
C CYS A 787 -1.17 -40.31 -15.54
N ASP A 788 -1.06 -41.51 -14.96
CA ASP A 788 -1.80 -41.95 -13.75
C ASP A 788 -1.55 -41.11 -12.51
#